data_AF-B6HBP2-F1
#
_entry.id   AF-B6HBP2-F1
#
_cell.length_a   1.000
_cell.length_b   1.000
_cell.length_c   1.000
_cell.angle_alpha   90.00
_cell.angle_beta   90.00
_cell.angle_gamma   90.00
#
_symmetry.space_group_name_H-M   'P 1'
#
loop_
_entity.id
_entity.type
_entity.pdbx_description
1 polymer ?
#
loop_
_entity_poly.entity_id
_entity_poly.type
_entity_poly.pdbx_seq_one_letter_code
_entity_poly.pdbx_strand_id
1 'polypeptide(L)'
;MPGEEHSFERHASVTQQRRLSLQYERNAWIGPPSDSIYAGISSDFQDHFTPTIAIAIRDATYLLDFIEKQFPNKVSAEEATDFVISELQKYSENHLEKIVGISMPEHVAKHCPRLCPRLWAELDIVPLVLSNVTLIDRVSVEQPTEDSASKSGGWDEKTIDEQAESMARKGVRLFGPENTPLLQVGFLGLVEVDTAYHVRLADLSDFQSTVSDRTWSASQHYATDLKERNVKIAFFSATPQGGGVALMRHALLRFSNCLGTNIKWYVPKPRPEVFRVTKTNHNILQGVARPDERLTPENKKLLQEWIEENARRYWSRPGGPLLAPSEGGADVVVVDDPQMPGLIPIAKKLAPDRPVIFRSHIHIRSDLVAIPKSPQAEAWEYLWDNIKYADLFISHPVSAFVPRNVPPEIVGYMPAATDWLDGLNKSMRDWDIAHYGRIFNSGCRNADMPTIQWPEDSYIVQIARFDPSKGIEDVLVSYEKFHNKLMAEAPNTVPPKLLICGHGSVDDPDGGHIYDEIIEYLETKVPHIRHLICAMRVRPSDQVLNAILSKATIALQLSTSEGFEVKVSEAIHKGKPVIATRAGGIPLQVTHGKNGFLVDIGDTDAVAQRLFELWTDHDLYARMSEYGIHNVSDEVSTVGNALDWLYLASKLSRSEPVRPNERWIDDMAFEELGVPNKEDELRLKRAVKVEQMG
;
A
#
# COMPACT_ATOMS: atom_id res chain seq x y z
N MET A 1 -36.13 -14.24 -27.23
CA MET A 1 -35.77 -15.45 -28.00
C MET A 1 -34.38 -15.84 -27.53
N PRO A 2 -34.08 -17.09 -27.17
CA PRO A 2 -32.71 -17.47 -26.82
C PRO A 2 -31.89 -17.60 -28.12
N GLY A 3 -30.81 -16.81 -28.26
CA GLY A 3 -29.84 -16.96 -29.36
C GLY A 3 -29.64 -15.75 -30.30
N GLU A 4 -29.84 -14.51 -29.85
CA GLU A 4 -29.34 -13.34 -30.59
C GLU A 4 -28.01 -12.88 -29.96
N GLU A 5 -26.93 -12.85 -30.74
CA GLU A 5 -25.69 -12.17 -30.31
C GLU A 5 -25.99 -10.67 -30.17
N HIS A 6 -25.81 -10.13 -28.98
CA HIS A 6 -26.01 -8.70 -28.71
C HIS A 6 -24.65 -8.03 -28.55
N SER A 7 -24.37 -7.00 -29.35
CA SER A 7 -23.22 -6.11 -29.17
C SER A 7 -23.60 -4.91 -28.31
N PHE A 8 -22.61 -4.21 -27.75
CA PHE A 8 -22.83 -2.90 -27.15
C PHE A 8 -23.44 -1.92 -28.17
N GLU A 9 -24.53 -1.24 -27.79
CA GLU A 9 -25.27 -0.32 -28.68
C GLU A 9 -25.28 1.13 -28.18
N ARG A 10 -24.75 1.41 -26.99
CA ARG A 10 -24.72 2.78 -26.46
C ARG A 10 -23.84 3.67 -27.34
N HIS A 11 -24.38 4.83 -27.71
CA HIS A 11 -23.65 5.86 -28.46
C HIS A 11 -23.37 7.06 -27.57
N ALA A 12 -22.10 7.49 -27.49
CA ALA A 12 -21.75 8.72 -26.80
C ALA A 12 -21.91 9.95 -27.72
N SER A 13 -21.88 11.15 -27.11
CA SER A 13 -21.99 12.41 -27.86
C SER A 13 -20.78 12.63 -28.77
N VAL A 14 -20.99 12.61 -30.09
CA VAL A 14 -19.95 12.81 -31.12
C VAL A 14 -19.15 14.11 -30.89
N THR A 15 -19.83 15.19 -30.47
CA THR A 15 -19.19 16.49 -30.23
C THR A 15 -18.27 16.45 -29.00
N GLN A 16 -18.70 15.81 -27.91
CA GLN A 16 -17.89 15.65 -26.70
C GLN A 16 -16.73 14.69 -26.95
N GLN A 17 -16.99 13.58 -27.63
CA GLN A 17 -15.98 12.61 -28.05
C GLN A 17 -14.89 13.28 -28.89
N ARG A 18 -15.24 14.07 -29.92
CA ARG A 18 -14.24 14.74 -30.76
C ARG A 18 -13.31 15.68 -29.98
N ARG A 19 -13.83 16.36 -28.96
CA ARG A 19 -13.02 17.28 -28.14
C ARG A 19 -12.08 16.52 -27.21
N LEU A 20 -12.58 15.44 -26.59
CA LEU A 20 -11.82 14.66 -25.64
C LEU A 20 -10.84 13.70 -26.34
N SER A 21 -11.18 13.15 -27.51
CA SER A 21 -10.39 12.14 -28.21
C SER A 21 -8.94 12.58 -28.41
N LEU A 22 -8.69 13.84 -28.79
CA LEU A 22 -7.33 14.38 -28.94
C LEU A 22 -6.51 14.34 -27.64
N GLN A 23 -7.16 14.57 -26.50
CA GLN A 23 -6.50 14.54 -25.18
C GLN A 23 -6.24 13.10 -24.73
N TYR A 24 -7.17 12.19 -25.04
CA TYR A 24 -7.01 10.76 -24.74
C TYR A 24 -5.99 10.08 -25.64
N GLU A 25 -5.95 10.38 -26.94
CA GLU A 25 -4.92 9.89 -27.88
C GLU A 25 -3.50 10.27 -27.42
N ARG A 26 -3.34 11.47 -26.84
CA ARG A 26 -2.07 11.91 -26.26
C ARG A 26 -1.81 11.39 -24.85
N ASN A 27 -2.76 10.67 -24.24
CA ASN A 27 -2.74 10.28 -22.83
C ASN A 27 -2.45 11.46 -21.89
N ALA A 28 -3.00 12.62 -22.22
CA ALA A 28 -2.69 13.87 -21.56
C ALA A 28 -3.52 14.08 -20.30
N TRP A 29 -2.94 14.74 -19.29
CA TRP A 29 -3.60 15.05 -18.02
C TRP A 29 -4.52 16.29 -18.11
N ILE A 30 -4.54 16.94 -19.27
CA ILE A 30 -5.50 18.00 -19.58
C ILE A 30 -6.89 17.39 -19.81
N GLY A 31 -7.93 18.14 -19.42
CA GLY A 31 -9.33 17.73 -19.57
C GLY A 31 -10.05 17.47 -18.23
N PRO A 32 -11.35 17.14 -18.30
CA PRO A 32 -12.11 16.64 -17.17
C PRO A 32 -11.74 15.17 -16.87
N PRO A 33 -11.84 14.71 -15.62
CA PRO A 33 -11.82 13.28 -15.30
C PRO A 33 -12.85 12.50 -16.12
N SER A 34 -12.55 11.26 -16.45
CA SER A 34 -13.52 10.33 -17.06
C SER A 34 -14.61 10.00 -16.05
N ASP A 35 -15.84 9.83 -16.52
CA ASP A 35 -16.90 9.28 -15.68
C ASP A 35 -16.55 7.84 -15.26
N SER A 36 -16.87 7.50 -14.02
CA SER A 36 -16.63 6.17 -13.45
C SER A 36 -17.85 5.29 -13.61
N ILE A 37 -17.66 4.13 -14.22
CA ILE A 37 -18.69 3.11 -14.46
C ILE A 37 -18.26 1.76 -13.88
N TYR A 38 -19.17 0.80 -13.88
CA TYR A 38 -18.99 -0.52 -13.29
C TYR A 38 -19.47 -1.59 -14.26
N ALA A 39 -18.88 -2.78 -14.14
CA ALA A 39 -19.25 -3.92 -14.94
C ALA A 39 -19.71 -5.11 -14.08
N GLY A 40 -20.48 -6.00 -14.68
CA GLY A 40 -20.76 -7.32 -14.15
C GLY A 40 -20.66 -8.34 -15.26
N ILE A 41 -20.22 -9.54 -14.92
CA ILE A 41 -20.07 -10.65 -15.87
C ILE A 41 -20.76 -11.89 -15.32
N SER A 42 -21.42 -12.62 -16.21
CA SER A 42 -21.85 -13.99 -15.98
C SER A 42 -21.55 -14.85 -17.19
N SER A 43 -21.60 -16.17 -16.99
CA SER A 43 -21.34 -17.14 -18.05
C SER A 43 -22.08 -18.44 -17.79
N ASP A 44 -22.44 -19.14 -18.86
CA ASP A 44 -22.77 -20.56 -18.83
C ASP A 44 -21.68 -21.36 -19.55
N PHE A 45 -20.64 -21.75 -18.80
CA PHE A 45 -19.59 -22.63 -19.32
C PHE A 45 -19.97 -24.13 -19.24
N GLN A 46 -21.11 -24.46 -18.63
CA GLN A 46 -21.53 -25.85 -18.42
C GLN A 46 -22.36 -26.39 -19.59
N ASP A 47 -22.97 -25.51 -20.39
CA ASP A 47 -23.56 -25.91 -21.67
C ASP A 47 -22.48 -26.43 -22.63
N HIS A 48 -22.52 -27.73 -22.91
CA HIS A 48 -21.57 -28.43 -23.76
C HIS A 48 -21.70 -28.09 -25.26
N PHE A 49 -22.78 -27.42 -25.66
CA PHE A 49 -23.06 -27.13 -27.07
C PHE A 49 -22.72 -25.69 -27.43
N THR A 50 -23.08 -24.72 -26.60
CA THR A 50 -22.83 -23.30 -26.88
C THR A 50 -22.56 -22.50 -25.60
N PRO A 51 -21.31 -22.41 -25.13
CA PRO A 51 -21.00 -21.61 -23.96
C PRO A 51 -21.25 -20.13 -24.26
N THR A 52 -21.83 -19.41 -23.29
CA THR A 52 -22.19 -18.00 -23.43
C THR A 52 -21.52 -17.16 -22.34
N ILE A 53 -21.06 -15.96 -22.70
CA ILE A 53 -20.57 -14.94 -21.78
C ILE A 53 -21.39 -13.68 -21.99
N ALA A 54 -21.88 -13.07 -20.90
CA ALA A 54 -22.48 -11.74 -20.95
C ALA A 54 -21.75 -10.77 -20.03
N ILE A 55 -21.62 -9.52 -20.49
CA ILE A 55 -21.06 -8.41 -19.73
C ILE A 55 -22.11 -7.29 -19.72
N ALA A 56 -22.44 -6.80 -18.52
CA ALA A 56 -23.33 -5.67 -18.33
C ALA A 56 -22.53 -4.46 -17.81
N ILE A 57 -22.75 -3.28 -18.39
CA ILE A 57 -22.14 -2.02 -17.99
C ILE A 57 -23.18 -1.13 -17.34
N ARG A 58 -22.85 -0.52 -16.20
CA ARG A 58 -23.75 0.36 -15.46
C ARG A 58 -23.04 1.54 -14.81
N ASP A 59 -23.79 2.58 -14.51
CA ASP A 59 -23.39 3.55 -13.49
C ASP A 59 -23.92 3.12 -12.10
N ALA A 60 -23.82 3.98 -11.10
CA ALA A 60 -24.31 3.69 -9.75
C ALA A 60 -25.84 3.42 -9.70
N THR A 61 -26.60 3.86 -10.71
CA THR A 61 -28.06 3.90 -10.74
C THR A 61 -28.65 3.00 -11.83
N TYR A 62 -28.20 3.11 -13.07
CA TYR A 62 -28.81 2.52 -14.27
C TYR A 62 -27.89 1.55 -15.00
N LEU A 63 -28.48 0.50 -15.58
CA LEU A 63 -27.86 -0.27 -16.65
C LEU A 63 -27.68 0.64 -17.87
N LEU A 64 -26.45 0.74 -18.38
CA LEU A 64 -26.09 1.62 -19.49
C LEU A 64 -26.01 0.85 -20.80
N ASP A 65 -25.47 -0.36 -20.78
CA ASP A 65 -25.26 -1.19 -21.96
C ASP A 65 -24.98 -2.66 -21.58
N PHE A 66 -25.04 -3.58 -22.53
CA PHE A 66 -24.64 -4.97 -22.34
C PHE A 66 -24.16 -5.61 -23.65
N ILE A 67 -23.43 -6.72 -23.51
CA ILE A 67 -23.00 -7.58 -24.62
C ILE A 67 -23.25 -9.03 -24.22
N GLU A 68 -23.73 -9.85 -25.14
CA GLU A 68 -23.89 -11.29 -24.98
C GLU A 68 -23.23 -11.99 -26.16
N LYS A 69 -22.24 -12.84 -25.86
CA LYS A 69 -21.48 -13.61 -26.85
C LYS A 69 -21.68 -15.09 -26.63
N GLN A 70 -22.27 -15.74 -27.63
CA GLN A 70 -22.36 -17.19 -27.73
C GLN A 70 -21.17 -17.72 -28.53
N PHE A 71 -20.48 -18.72 -28.00
CA PHE A 71 -19.36 -19.36 -28.69
C PHE A 71 -19.85 -20.62 -29.42
N PRO A 72 -19.46 -20.84 -30.68
CA PRO A 72 -19.96 -21.95 -31.49
C PRO A 72 -19.40 -23.32 -31.07
N ASN A 73 -18.32 -23.34 -30.30
CA ASN A 73 -17.65 -24.53 -29.78
C ASN A 73 -17.25 -24.29 -28.32
N LYS A 74 -16.71 -25.33 -27.67
CA LYS A 74 -16.08 -25.19 -26.35
C LYS A 74 -15.03 -24.07 -26.38
N VAL A 75 -15.22 -23.05 -25.56
CA VAL A 75 -14.30 -21.93 -25.38
C VAL A 75 -13.23 -22.31 -24.35
N SER A 76 -11.98 -22.00 -24.63
CA SER A 76 -10.90 -22.12 -23.63
C SER A 76 -10.96 -20.96 -22.62
N ALA A 77 -10.37 -21.17 -21.44
CA ALA A 77 -10.26 -20.14 -20.42
C ALA A 77 -9.52 -18.88 -20.91
N GLU A 78 -8.53 -19.07 -21.80
CA GLU A 78 -7.74 -17.99 -22.39
C GLU A 78 -8.57 -17.18 -23.39
N GLU A 79 -9.25 -17.84 -24.34
CA GLU A 79 -10.15 -17.18 -25.30
C GLU A 79 -11.28 -16.41 -24.59
N ALA A 80 -11.87 -16.99 -23.55
CA ALA A 80 -12.89 -16.32 -22.74
C ALA A 80 -12.33 -15.10 -22.01
N THR A 81 -11.11 -15.21 -21.47
CA THR A 81 -10.44 -14.09 -20.79
C THR A 81 -10.11 -12.97 -21.78
N ASP A 82 -9.54 -13.30 -22.94
CA ASP A 82 -9.20 -12.35 -24.00
C ASP A 82 -10.42 -11.60 -24.52
N PHE A 83 -11.54 -12.30 -24.71
CA PHE A 83 -12.80 -11.69 -25.08
C PHE A 83 -13.20 -10.61 -24.06
N VAL A 84 -13.24 -10.95 -22.78
CA VAL A 84 -13.65 -10.01 -21.72
C VAL A 84 -12.71 -8.81 -21.64
N ILE A 85 -11.40 -9.03 -21.66
CA ILE A 85 -10.39 -7.97 -21.60
C ILE A 85 -10.52 -7.04 -22.82
N SER A 86 -10.59 -7.60 -24.02
CA SER A 86 -10.75 -6.86 -25.28
C SER A 86 -12.00 -5.98 -25.28
N GLU A 87 -13.15 -6.55 -24.91
CA GLU A 87 -14.42 -5.82 -24.98
C GLU A 87 -14.52 -4.71 -23.93
N LEU A 88 -14.03 -4.93 -22.70
CA LEU A 88 -13.98 -3.90 -21.68
C LEU A 88 -13.03 -2.76 -22.07
N GLN A 89 -11.86 -3.09 -22.64
CA GLN A 89 -10.91 -2.10 -23.13
C GLN A 89 -11.53 -1.24 -24.24
N LYS A 90 -12.10 -1.87 -25.27
CA LYS A 90 -12.77 -1.17 -26.38
C LYS A 90 -13.90 -0.30 -25.86
N TYR A 91 -14.69 -0.79 -24.92
CA TYR A 91 -15.79 -0.01 -24.33
C TYR A 91 -15.25 1.26 -23.66
N SER A 92 -14.27 1.13 -22.78
CA SER A 92 -13.65 2.28 -22.09
C SER A 92 -13.04 3.30 -23.04
N GLU A 93 -12.36 2.86 -24.10
CA GLU A 93 -11.72 3.74 -25.08
C GLU A 93 -12.74 4.44 -25.98
N ASN A 94 -13.78 3.73 -26.45
CA ASN A 94 -14.82 4.29 -27.30
C ASN A 94 -15.72 5.29 -26.55
N HIS A 95 -16.01 5.02 -25.29
CA HIS A 95 -16.89 5.87 -24.47
C HIS A 95 -16.13 6.93 -23.67
N LEU A 96 -14.81 6.79 -23.53
CA LEU A 96 -13.95 7.67 -22.70
C LEU A 96 -14.37 7.63 -21.22
N GLU A 97 -14.78 6.46 -20.75
CA GLU A 97 -15.28 6.19 -19.40
C GLU A 97 -14.41 5.12 -18.72
N LYS A 98 -14.15 5.31 -17.43
CA LYS A 98 -13.32 4.39 -16.63
C LYS A 98 -14.21 3.35 -15.98
N ILE A 99 -14.03 2.09 -16.36
CA ILE A 99 -14.60 0.96 -15.61
C ILE A 99 -13.74 0.78 -14.37
N VAL A 100 -14.29 1.07 -13.19
CA VAL A 100 -13.53 1.03 -11.93
C VAL A 100 -13.53 -0.36 -11.32
N GLY A 101 -14.65 -1.06 -11.43
CA GLY A 101 -14.84 -2.38 -10.86
C GLY A 101 -15.67 -3.28 -11.74
N ILE A 102 -15.35 -4.57 -11.70
CA ILE A 102 -16.14 -5.63 -12.33
C ILE A 102 -16.44 -6.71 -11.31
N SER A 103 -17.67 -7.20 -11.31
CA SER A 103 -18.11 -8.27 -10.39
C SER A 103 -18.53 -9.52 -11.14
N MET A 104 -18.23 -10.67 -10.56
CA MET A 104 -18.44 -11.97 -11.19
C MET A 104 -18.78 -13.05 -10.16
N PRO A 105 -19.53 -14.09 -10.55
CA PRO A 105 -19.73 -15.26 -9.71
C PRO A 105 -18.46 -16.12 -9.63
N GLU A 106 -18.36 -16.93 -8.58
CA GLU A 106 -17.16 -17.74 -8.33
C GLU A 106 -16.85 -18.75 -9.45
N HIS A 107 -17.86 -19.28 -10.15
CA HIS A 107 -17.64 -20.23 -11.25
C HIS A 107 -16.95 -19.58 -12.46
N VAL A 108 -17.21 -18.30 -12.75
CA VAL A 108 -16.52 -17.54 -13.81
C VAL A 108 -15.03 -17.46 -13.46
N ALA A 109 -14.72 -17.02 -12.23
CA ALA A 109 -13.34 -16.89 -11.77
C ALA A 109 -12.60 -18.24 -11.71
N LYS A 110 -13.30 -19.33 -11.39
CA LYS A 110 -12.73 -20.70 -11.40
C LYS A 110 -12.44 -21.19 -12.82
N HIS A 111 -13.32 -20.90 -13.78
CA HIS A 111 -13.13 -21.29 -15.18
C HIS A 111 -12.04 -20.45 -15.85
N CYS A 112 -12.00 -19.14 -15.55
CA CYS A 112 -11.03 -18.19 -16.10
C CYS A 112 -10.08 -17.68 -15.00
N PRO A 113 -9.12 -18.49 -14.52
CA PRO A 113 -8.27 -18.14 -13.38
C PRO A 113 -7.42 -16.88 -13.60
N ARG A 114 -7.03 -16.59 -14.85
CA ARG A 114 -6.25 -15.40 -15.21
C ARG A 114 -7.10 -14.15 -15.47
N LEU A 115 -8.44 -14.24 -15.46
CA LEU A 115 -9.30 -13.08 -15.71
C LEU A 115 -9.12 -12.00 -14.66
N CYS A 116 -9.16 -12.36 -13.37
CA CYS A 116 -9.04 -11.37 -12.28
C CYS A 116 -7.67 -10.66 -12.27
N PRO A 117 -6.52 -11.37 -12.29
CA PRO A 117 -5.23 -10.72 -12.40
C PRO A 117 -5.08 -9.81 -13.62
N ARG A 118 -5.57 -10.24 -14.80
CA ARG A 118 -5.45 -9.44 -16.03
C ARG A 118 -6.34 -8.20 -16.01
N LEU A 119 -7.56 -8.28 -15.47
CA LEU A 119 -8.42 -7.10 -15.28
C LEU A 119 -7.72 -6.01 -14.47
N TRP A 120 -6.99 -6.41 -13.43
CA TRP A 120 -6.26 -5.48 -12.58
C TRP A 120 -4.96 -4.97 -13.21
N ALA A 121 -4.13 -5.88 -13.72
CA ALA A 121 -2.81 -5.56 -14.26
C ALA A 121 -2.90 -4.82 -15.60
N GLU A 122 -3.78 -5.24 -16.51
CA GLU A 122 -3.87 -4.69 -17.86
C GLU A 122 -4.85 -3.51 -17.93
N LEU A 123 -6.01 -3.60 -17.26
CA LEU A 123 -7.07 -2.60 -17.42
C LEU A 123 -7.30 -1.71 -16.20
N ASP A 124 -6.60 -2.00 -15.09
CA ASP A 124 -6.78 -1.29 -13.82
C ASP A 124 -8.27 -1.28 -13.37
N ILE A 125 -8.91 -2.43 -13.54
CA ILE A 125 -10.29 -2.70 -13.10
C ILE A 125 -10.21 -3.59 -11.86
N VAL A 126 -10.87 -3.20 -10.76
CA VAL A 126 -10.92 -4.01 -9.54
C VAL A 126 -11.86 -5.21 -9.74
N PRO A 127 -11.36 -6.46 -9.71
CA PRO A 127 -12.18 -7.65 -9.90
C PRO A 127 -12.78 -8.12 -8.56
N LEU A 128 -14.10 -8.28 -8.52
CA LEU A 128 -14.87 -8.74 -7.36
C LEU A 128 -15.48 -10.11 -7.64
N VAL A 129 -15.02 -11.14 -6.94
CA VAL A 129 -15.59 -12.48 -7.02
C VAL A 129 -16.57 -12.69 -5.89
N LEU A 130 -17.86 -12.76 -6.22
CA LEU A 130 -18.96 -12.91 -5.28
C LEU A 130 -19.42 -14.38 -5.26
N SER A 131 -19.35 -15.03 -4.10
CA SER A 131 -19.95 -16.35 -3.92
C SER A 131 -21.48 -16.26 -3.84
N ASN A 132 -22.19 -17.24 -4.40
CA ASN A 132 -23.66 -17.27 -4.50
C ASN A 132 -24.42 -17.36 -3.15
N VAL A 133 -23.76 -17.21 -2.01
CA VAL A 133 -24.39 -17.37 -0.69
C VAL A 133 -23.81 -16.32 0.28
N THR A 134 -24.70 -15.52 0.89
CA THR A 134 -24.61 -14.82 2.20
C THR A 134 -24.29 -13.33 2.35
N LEU A 135 -23.60 -12.60 1.47
CA LEU A 135 -23.24 -11.20 1.82
C LEU A 135 -24.37 -10.18 1.57
N ILE A 136 -25.26 -10.43 0.62
CA ILE A 136 -26.18 -9.40 0.12
C ILE A 136 -27.63 -9.60 0.57
N ASP A 137 -28.03 -10.84 0.88
CA ASP A 137 -29.35 -11.13 1.46
C ASP A 137 -29.49 -10.63 2.90
N ARG A 138 -28.39 -10.26 3.57
CA ARG A 138 -28.43 -9.65 4.90
C ARG A 138 -28.93 -8.20 4.92
N VAL A 139 -29.04 -7.56 3.75
CA VAL A 139 -29.54 -6.17 3.62
C VAL A 139 -30.98 -6.14 3.07
N SER A 140 -31.53 -7.28 2.69
CA SER A 140 -32.96 -7.41 2.44
C SER A 140 -33.67 -7.34 3.80
N VAL A 141 -34.27 -6.18 4.09
CA VAL A 141 -35.25 -6.04 5.18
C VAL A 141 -36.51 -6.79 4.76
N GLU A 142 -36.45 -8.11 4.75
CA GLU A 142 -37.62 -8.96 4.71
C GLU A 142 -37.74 -9.65 6.06
N GLN A 143 -38.91 -9.45 6.67
CA GLN A 143 -39.29 -10.06 7.94
C GLN A 143 -39.02 -11.58 7.88
N PRO A 144 -38.44 -12.18 8.92
CA PRO A 144 -38.26 -13.63 8.94
C PRO A 144 -39.65 -14.25 9.05
N THR A 145 -40.20 -14.72 7.94
CA THR A 145 -41.21 -15.76 7.97
C THR A 145 -40.49 -17.09 8.09
N GLU A 146 -40.88 -17.88 9.07
CA GLU A 146 -40.42 -19.25 9.30
C GLU A 146 -40.87 -20.13 8.12
N ASP A 147 -40.15 -20.11 6.99
CA ASP A 147 -40.24 -21.15 5.93
C ASP A 147 -39.22 -21.01 4.76
N SER A 148 -38.12 -20.25 4.89
CA SER A 148 -37.20 -20.00 3.75
C SER A 148 -36.02 -20.97 3.59
N ALA A 149 -36.16 -22.23 4.02
CA ALA A 149 -35.15 -23.27 3.79
C ALA A 149 -35.17 -23.87 2.38
N SER A 150 -36.03 -23.39 1.48
CA SER A 150 -36.05 -23.80 0.07
C SER A 150 -36.45 -22.63 -0.84
N LYS A 151 -35.48 -21.97 -1.48
CA LYS A 151 -35.68 -21.20 -2.73
C LYS A 151 -34.31 -20.82 -3.33
N SER A 152 -33.66 -21.79 -3.95
CA SER A 152 -32.62 -21.56 -4.96
C SER A 152 -33.18 -21.05 -6.31
N GLY A 153 -34.48 -20.75 -6.40
CA GLY A 153 -35.16 -20.49 -7.68
C GLY A 153 -34.73 -19.21 -8.41
N GLY A 154 -34.34 -18.14 -7.70
CA GLY A 154 -34.20 -16.83 -8.35
C GLY A 154 -32.91 -16.57 -9.12
N TRP A 155 -31.85 -17.38 -9.01
CA TRP A 155 -30.59 -17.16 -9.76
C TRP A 155 -30.59 -17.92 -11.08
N ASP A 156 -30.95 -19.20 -11.04
CA ASP A 156 -30.98 -20.08 -12.20
C ASP A 156 -32.16 -19.78 -13.15
N GLU A 157 -33.19 -19.04 -12.68
CA GLU A 157 -34.28 -18.53 -13.51
C GLU A 157 -33.89 -17.29 -14.35
N LYS A 158 -32.81 -16.59 -14.00
CA LYS A 158 -32.36 -15.38 -14.73
C LYS A 158 -31.61 -15.75 -16.00
N THR A 159 -31.80 -14.96 -17.06
CA THR A 159 -30.95 -15.02 -18.26
C THR A 159 -29.52 -14.58 -17.95
N ILE A 160 -28.56 -14.92 -18.80
CA ILE A 160 -27.13 -14.68 -18.51
C ILE A 160 -26.80 -13.19 -18.45
N ASP A 161 -27.44 -12.35 -19.26
CA ASP A 161 -27.38 -10.89 -19.20
C ASP A 161 -27.99 -10.33 -17.89
N GLU A 162 -29.14 -10.85 -17.44
CA GLU A 162 -29.75 -10.47 -16.16
C GLU A 162 -28.86 -10.87 -14.97
N GLN A 163 -28.17 -11.99 -15.06
CA GLN A 163 -27.17 -12.39 -14.07
C GLN A 163 -25.96 -11.43 -14.08
N ALA A 164 -25.47 -11.03 -15.26
CA ALA A 164 -24.38 -10.08 -15.41
C ALA A 164 -24.76 -8.69 -14.84
N GLU A 165 -25.95 -8.17 -15.14
CA GLU A 165 -26.45 -6.92 -14.53
C GLU A 165 -26.62 -7.07 -13.02
N SER A 166 -27.14 -8.21 -12.56
CA SER A 166 -27.27 -8.47 -11.13
C SER A 166 -25.92 -8.49 -10.43
N MET A 167 -24.87 -9.03 -11.05
CA MET A 167 -23.50 -8.93 -10.55
C MET A 167 -23.09 -7.47 -10.47
N ALA A 168 -23.18 -6.72 -11.57
CA ALA A 168 -22.79 -5.32 -11.65
C ALA A 168 -23.43 -4.50 -10.50
N ARG A 169 -24.75 -4.66 -10.29
CA ARG A 169 -25.50 -4.01 -9.20
C ARG A 169 -24.97 -4.37 -7.81
N LYS A 170 -24.65 -5.64 -7.60
CA LYS A 170 -24.08 -6.13 -6.34
C LYS A 170 -22.68 -5.57 -6.11
N GLY A 171 -21.85 -5.52 -7.15
CA GLY A 171 -20.48 -4.99 -7.12
C GLY A 171 -20.43 -3.51 -6.74
N VAL A 172 -21.26 -2.66 -7.35
CA VAL A 172 -21.33 -1.21 -7.07
C VAL A 172 -21.46 -0.90 -5.57
N ARG A 173 -22.22 -1.73 -4.83
CA ARG A 173 -22.47 -1.52 -3.39
C ARG A 173 -21.24 -1.67 -2.50
N LEU A 174 -20.14 -2.21 -3.04
CA LEU A 174 -18.88 -2.40 -2.32
C LEU A 174 -17.90 -1.24 -2.52
N PHE A 175 -18.23 -0.26 -3.37
CA PHE A 175 -17.42 0.94 -3.60
C PHE A 175 -17.96 2.13 -2.81
N GLY A 176 -17.05 2.91 -2.23
CA GLY A 176 -17.37 4.16 -1.55
C GLY A 176 -17.48 5.36 -2.52
N PRO A 177 -17.74 6.57 -1.99
CA PRO A 177 -17.86 7.80 -2.79
C PRO A 177 -16.62 8.16 -3.63
N GLU A 178 -15.45 7.68 -3.22
CA GLU A 178 -14.18 7.87 -3.95
C GLU A 178 -13.91 6.76 -4.98
N ASN A 179 -14.92 5.92 -5.27
CA ASN A 179 -14.83 4.75 -6.16
C ASN A 179 -13.71 3.76 -5.75
N THR A 180 -13.41 3.67 -4.46
CA THR A 180 -12.52 2.66 -3.88
C THR A 180 -13.33 1.61 -3.12
N PRO A 181 -12.93 0.33 -3.12
CA PRO A 181 -13.55 -0.68 -2.28
C PRO A 181 -13.60 -0.25 -0.81
N LEU A 182 -14.73 -0.50 -0.15
CA LEU A 182 -14.92 -0.14 1.25
C LEU A 182 -14.11 -1.08 2.14
N LEU A 183 -13.15 -0.50 2.88
CA LEU A 183 -12.45 -1.22 3.94
C LEU A 183 -13.42 -1.57 5.08
N GLN A 184 -13.41 -2.83 5.50
CA GLN A 184 -14.25 -3.31 6.60
C GLN A 184 -13.41 -3.91 7.73
N VAL A 185 -13.85 -3.63 8.95
CA VAL A 185 -13.35 -4.29 10.16
C VAL A 185 -14.49 -5.17 10.67
N GLY A 186 -14.30 -6.47 10.53
CA GLY A 186 -15.27 -7.49 10.89
C GLY A 186 -15.30 -7.80 12.38
N PHE A 187 -15.88 -8.96 12.70
CA PHE A 187 -16.00 -9.42 14.08
C PHE A 187 -14.62 -9.59 14.75
N LEU A 188 -14.55 -9.32 16.06
CA LEU A 188 -13.31 -9.34 16.86
C LEU A 188 -12.24 -8.34 16.40
N GLY A 189 -12.59 -7.33 15.61
CA GLY A 189 -11.62 -6.39 15.06
C GLY A 189 -10.76 -6.98 13.93
N LEU A 190 -11.18 -8.09 13.32
CA LEU A 190 -10.49 -8.68 12.16
C LEU A 190 -10.59 -7.73 10.97
N VAL A 191 -9.45 -7.39 10.36
CA VAL A 191 -9.45 -6.61 9.12
C VAL A 191 -9.85 -7.50 7.96
N GLU A 192 -10.91 -7.12 7.25
CA GLU A 192 -11.41 -7.82 6.06
C GLU A 192 -10.67 -7.33 4.82
N VAL A 193 -9.37 -7.68 4.73
CA VAL A 193 -8.48 -7.34 3.61
C VAL A 193 -9.16 -7.68 2.28
N ASP A 194 -9.07 -6.76 1.32
CA ASP A 194 -9.64 -6.93 -0.03
C ASP A 194 -11.15 -7.28 0.00
N THR A 195 -11.90 -6.65 0.91
CA THR A 195 -13.32 -6.94 1.17
C THR A 195 -13.50 -8.42 1.50
N ALA A 196 -12.78 -8.92 2.52
CA ALA A 196 -12.72 -10.34 2.88
C ALA A 196 -12.33 -11.25 1.70
N TYR A 197 -11.30 -10.86 0.96
CA TYR A 197 -10.74 -11.58 -0.20
C TYR A 197 -11.72 -11.79 -1.37
N HIS A 198 -12.79 -11.00 -1.43
CA HIS A 198 -13.66 -10.95 -2.61
C HIS A 198 -12.97 -10.20 -3.76
N VAL A 199 -12.16 -9.19 -3.45
CA VAL A 199 -11.27 -8.56 -4.43
C VAL A 199 -10.08 -9.48 -4.69
N ARG A 200 -9.82 -9.83 -5.96
CA ARG A 200 -8.75 -10.76 -6.35
C ARG A 200 -7.77 -10.12 -7.34
N LEU A 201 -6.83 -9.32 -6.83
CA LEU A 201 -5.92 -8.52 -7.65
C LEU A 201 -4.83 -9.31 -8.37
N ALA A 202 -4.35 -10.40 -7.76
CA ALA A 202 -3.20 -11.16 -8.22
C ALA A 202 -3.31 -12.64 -7.79
N ASP A 203 -2.56 -13.51 -8.45
CA ASP A 203 -2.36 -14.90 -8.05
C ASP A 203 -0.88 -15.22 -7.74
N LEU A 204 -0.60 -16.48 -7.40
CA LEU A 204 0.76 -16.92 -7.04
C LEU A 204 1.77 -16.73 -8.17
N SER A 205 1.36 -16.84 -9.43
CA SER A 205 2.27 -16.66 -10.57
C SER A 205 2.69 -15.20 -10.71
N ASP A 206 1.79 -14.26 -10.41
CA ASP A 206 2.10 -12.83 -10.40
C ASP A 206 3.10 -12.53 -9.28
N PHE A 207 2.87 -13.03 -8.05
CA PHE A 207 3.81 -12.85 -6.94
C PHE A 207 5.17 -13.50 -7.20
N GLN A 208 5.21 -14.67 -7.85
CA GLN A 208 6.47 -15.30 -8.24
C GLN A 208 7.31 -14.39 -9.15
N SER A 209 6.67 -13.65 -10.06
CA SER A 209 7.36 -12.74 -10.97
C SER A 209 7.96 -11.50 -10.30
N THR A 210 7.58 -11.23 -9.05
CA THR A 210 8.01 -10.03 -8.30
C THR A 210 9.36 -10.16 -7.61
N VAL A 211 9.91 -11.37 -7.54
CA VAL A 211 11.14 -11.68 -6.80
C VAL A 211 11.99 -12.71 -7.53
N SER A 212 13.22 -12.90 -7.09
CA SER A 212 14.08 -13.96 -7.59
C SER A 212 13.57 -15.38 -7.23
N ASP A 213 13.98 -16.37 -8.02
CA ASP A 213 13.70 -17.79 -7.75
C ASP A 213 14.20 -18.24 -6.37
N ARG A 214 15.28 -17.62 -5.86
CA ARG A 214 15.84 -17.89 -4.53
C ARG A 214 14.85 -17.49 -3.43
N THR A 215 14.39 -16.25 -3.45
CA THR A 215 13.41 -15.73 -2.50
C THR A 215 12.10 -16.49 -2.61
N TRP A 216 11.62 -16.73 -3.84
CA TRP A 216 10.39 -17.50 -4.06
C TRP A 216 10.46 -18.91 -3.47
N SER A 217 11.53 -19.65 -3.74
CA SER A 217 11.72 -21.02 -3.24
C SER A 217 11.81 -21.06 -1.71
N ALA A 218 12.49 -20.10 -1.10
CA ALA A 218 12.58 -19.98 0.35
C ALA A 218 11.21 -19.68 0.98
N SER A 219 10.45 -18.72 0.42
CA SER A 219 9.10 -18.39 0.90
C SER A 219 8.16 -19.59 0.79
N GLN A 220 8.21 -20.31 -0.33
CA GLN A 220 7.39 -21.52 -0.53
C GLN A 220 7.76 -22.65 0.44
N HIS A 221 9.04 -22.82 0.78
CA HIS A 221 9.49 -23.79 1.76
C HIS A 221 8.82 -23.56 3.12
N TYR A 222 8.97 -22.36 3.69
CA TYR A 222 8.39 -22.04 4.99
C TYR A 222 6.86 -21.98 4.96
N ALA A 223 6.25 -21.47 3.88
CA ALA A 223 4.80 -21.48 3.73
C ALA A 223 4.24 -22.91 3.72
N THR A 224 4.94 -23.87 3.11
CA THR A 224 4.52 -25.28 3.07
C THR A 224 4.52 -25.89 4.46
N ASP A 225 5.60 -25.69 5.21
CA ASP A 225 5.69 -26.13 6.61
C ASP A 225 4.54 -25.58 7.48
N LEU A 226 4.27 -24.28 7.40
CA LEU A 226 3.21 -23.66 8.20
C LEU A 226 1.82 -24.19 7.84
N LYS A 227 1.57 -24.50 6.56
CA LYS A 227 0.31 -25.08 6.09
C LYS A 227 0.11 -26.50 6.59
N GLU A 228 1.13 -27.34 6.47
CA GLU A 228 1.07 -28.74 6.92
C GLU A 228 0.76 -28.84 8.42
N ARG A 229 1.26 -27.89 9.21
CA ARG A 229 1.03 -27.81 10.66
C ARG A 229 -0.16 -26.91 11.05
N ASN A 230 -0.82 -26.28 10.08
CA ASN A 230 -1.92 -25.32 10.27
C ASN A 230 -1.59 -24.22 11.31
N VAL A 231 -0.38 -23.65 11.22
CA VAL A 231 0.09 -22.61 12.14
C VAL A 231 -0.68 -21.32 11.92
N LYS A 232 -1.22 -20.77 13.01
CA LYS A 232 -1.99 -19.54 13.05
C LYS A 232 -1.15 -18.37 13.54
N ILE A 233 -1.10 -17.30 12.75
CA ILE A 233 -0.37 -16.08 13.08
C ILE A 233 -1.37 -14.93 13.25
N ALA A 234 -1.28 -14.19 14.36
CA ALA A 234 -2.12 -13.01 14.61
C ALA A 234 -1.27 -11.74 14.69
N PHE A 235 -1.46 -10.83 13.74
CA PHE A 235 -0.93 -9.48 13.76
C PHE A 235 -1.90 -8.52 14.45
N PHE A 236 -1.37 -7.61 15.25
CA PHE A 236 -2.13 -6.53 15.90
C PHE A 236 -1.49 -5.18 15.58
N SER A 237 -2.28 -4.25 15.04
CA SER A 237 -1.85 -2.86 14.80
C SER A 237 -2.96 -1.87 15.18
N ALA A 238 -2.66 -0.56 15.16
CA ALA A 238 -3.57 0.46 15.66
C ALA A 238 -4.71 0.84 14.69
N THR A 239 -4.49 0.72 13.38
CA THR A 239 -5.43 1.18 12.34
C THR A 239 -5.41 0.23 11.13
N PRO A 240 -6.57 -0.03 10.49
CA PRO A 240 -6.65 -0.86 9.28
C PRO A 240 -6.36 -0.09 7.98
N GLN A 241 -6.22 1.24 8.07
CA GLN A 241 -6.00 2.13 6.93
C GLN A 241 -5.04 3.26 7.30
N GLY A 242 -4.31 3.76 6.30
CA GLY A 242 -3.40 4.88 6.46
C GLY A 242 -2.04 4.47 7.05
N GLY A 243 -1.01 5.22 6.69
CA GLY A 243 0.37 4.94 7.08
C GLY A 243 0.99 3.72 6.37
N GLY A 244 2.30 3.54 6.55
CA GLY A 244 3.05 2.46 5.90
C GLY A 244 2.69 1.05 6.40
N VAL A 245 2.36 0.91 7.69
CA VAL A 245 2.05 -0.40 8.29
C VAL A 245 0.79 -1.01 7.70
N ALA A 246 -0.30 -0.24 7.56
CA ALA A 246 -1.54 -0.76 6.99
C ALA A 246 -1.35 -1.22 5.54
N LEU A 247 -0.61 -0.45 4.73
CA LEU A 247 -0.28 -0.81 3.34
C LEU A 247 0.46 -2.15 3.27
N MET A 248 1.52 -2.31 4.07
CA MET A 248 2.27 -3.57 4.17
C MET A 248 1.39 -4.75 4.60
N ARG A 249 0.47 -4.53 5.55
CA ARG A 249 -0.38 -5.60 6.06
C ARG A 249 -1.42 -6.04 5.03
N HIS A 250 -2.05 -5.12 4.31
CA HIS A 250 -2.95 -5.49 3.20
C HIS A 250 -2.24 -6.38 2.17
N ALA A 251 -1.03 -5.99 1.75
CA ALA A 251 -0.23 -6.77 0.82
C ALA A 251 0.18 -8.15 1.35
N LEU A 252 0.71 -8.21 2.59
CA LEU A 252 1.10 -9.46 3.23
C LEU A 252 -0.08 -10.44 3.36
N LEU A 253 -1.25 -9.95 3.77
CA LEU A 253 -2.43 -10.78 3.96
C LEU A 253 -3.01 -11.27 2.63
N ARG A 254 -2.96 -10.44 1.58
CA ARG A 254 -3.30 -10.85 0.21
C ARG A 254 -2.40 -11.99 -0.27
N PHE A 255 -1.08 -11.83 -0.14
CA PHE A 255 -0.12 -12.87 -0.49
C PHE A 255 -0.31 -14.14 0.35
N SER A 256 -0.49 -14.00 1.66
CA SER A 256 -0.79 -15.12 2.58
C SER A 256 -2.05 -15.89 2.15
N ASN A 257 -3.10 -15.19 1.74
CA ASN A 257 -4.33 -15.80 1.26
C ASN A 257 -4.08 -16.61 -0.04
N CYS A 258 -3.30 -16.07 -0.97
CA CYS A 258 -2.89 -16.80 -2.18
C CYS A 258 -2.02 -18.02 -1.85
N LEU A 259 -1.12 -17.93 -0.87
CA LEU A 259 -0.28 -19.04 -0.40
C LEU A 259 -1.08 -20.13 0.31
N GLY A 260 -2.20 -19.77 0.93
CA GLY A 260 -3.01 -20.64 1.79
C GLY A 260 -2.53 -20.70 3.25
N THR A 261 -1.72 -19.75 3.71
CA THR A 261 -1.24 -19.67 5.10
C THR A 261 -2.27 -18.99 6.01
N ASN A 262 -2.31 -19.37 7.30
CA ASN A 262 -3.31 -18.88 8.25
C ASN A 262 -2.82 -17.66 9.03
N ILE A 263 -2.67 -16.54 8.31
CA ILE A 263 -2.30 -15.24 8.89
C ILE A 263 -3.54 -14.38 8.99
N LYS A 264 -3.74 -13.75 10.15
CA LYS A 264 -4.86 -12.83 10.40
C LYS A 264 -4.35 -11.54 11.03
N TRP A 265 -5.05 -10.46 10.74
CA TRP A 265 -4.71 -9.13 11.21
C TRP A 265 -5.91 -8.50 11.95
N TYR A 266 -5.64 -8.00 13.14
CA TYR A 266 -6.63 -7.44 14.05
C TYR A 266 -6.29 -6.00 14.41
N VAL A 267 -7.32 -5.17 14.49
CA VAL A 267 -7.22 -3.76 14.89
C VAL A 267 -8.22 -3.46 16.02
N PRO A 268 -7.86 -2.56 16.95
CA PRO A 268 -8.75 -2.18 18.04
C PRO A 268 -9.90 -1.31 17.53
N LYS A 269 -10.91 -1.14 18.38
CA LYS A 269 -11.93 -0.11 18.15
C LYS A 269 -11.27 1.28 18.15
N PRO A 270 -11.53 2.12 17.14
CA PRO A 270 -10.92 3.45 17.06
C PRO A 270 -11.37 4.32 18.24
N ARG A 271 -10.41 5.05 18.82
CA ARG A 271 -10.66 6.03 19.90
C ARG A 271 -9.79 7.28 19.64
N PRO A 272 -10.36 8.39 19.13
CA PRO A 272 -9.59 9.57 18.73
C PRO A 272 -8.69 10.16 19.82
N GLU A 273 -9.15 10.13 21.08
CA GLU A 273 -8.35 10.59 22.23
C GLU A 273 -7.05 9.79 22.40
N VAL A 274 -7.12 8.47 22.20
CA VAL A 274 -5.96 7.57 22.28
C VAL A 274 -4.98 7.86 21.13
N PHE A 275 -5.48 8.07 19.91
CA PHE A 275 -4.62 8.34 18.77
C PHE A 275 -3.81 9.64 18.92
N ARG A 276 -4.39 10.67 19.55
CA ARG A 276 -3.65 11.89 19.92
C ARG A 276 -2.49 11.58 20.87
N VAL A 277 -2.74 10.79 21.91
CA VAL A 277 -1.70 10.37 22.86
C VAL A 277 -0.61 9.54 22.18
N THR A 278 -0.96 8.61 21.31
CA THR A 278 0.03 7.78 20.60
C THR A 278 0.87 8.59 19.62
N LYS A 279 0.30 9.60 18.94
CA LYS A 279 1.04 10.53 18.06
C LYS A 279 1.98 11.43 18.85
N THR A 280 1.53 12.00 19.98
CA THR A 280 2.42 12.72 20.91
C THR A 280 3.58 11.82 21.34
N ASN A 281 3.30 10.58 21.74
CA ASN A 281 4.33 9.64 22.18
C ASN A 281 5.31 9.28 21.05
N HIS A 282 4.82 9.12 19.82
CA HIS A 282 5.63 8.91 18.63
C HIS A 282 6.58 10.10 18.39
N ASN A 283 6.06 11.32 18.43
CA ASN A 283 6.85 12.54 18.26
C ASN A 283 7.89 12.71 19.38
N ILE A 284 7.55 12.34 20.62
CA ILE A 284 8.49 12.30 21.74
C ILE A 284 9.65 11.36 21.42
N LEU A 285 9.37 10.10 21.08
CA LEU A 285 10.38 9.07 20.82
C LEU A 285 11.30 9.41 19.64
N GLN A 286 10.78 10.13 18.64
CA GLN A 286 11.55 10.62 17.49
C GLN A 286 12.36 11.90 17.78
N GLY A 287 12.14 12.54 18.93
CA GLY A 287 12.81 13.78 19.31
C GLY A 287 12.28 15.04 18.61
N VAL A 288 11.06 14.99 18.06
CA VAL A 288 10.43 16.11 17.33
C VAL A 288 9.30 16.78 18.12
N ALA A 289 8.93 16.23 19.28
CA ALA A 289 7.97 16.85 20.20
C ALA A 289 8.58 18.05 20.94
N ARG A 290 7.71 18.88 21.54
CA ARG A 290 8.16 20.02 22.35
C ARG A 290 8.92 19.54 23.59
N PRO A 291 9.97 20.25 24.05
CA PRO A 291 10.81 19.80 25.16
C PRO A 291 10.09 19.61 26.50
N ASP A 292 8.91 20.20 26.68
CA ASP A 292 8.03 20.10 27.85
C ASP A 292 6.94 19.03 27.72
N GLU A 293 6.72 18.49 26.52
CA GLU A 293 5.71 17.47 26.25
C GLU A 293 6.14 16.12 26.86
N ARG A 294 5.23 15.47 27.60
CA ARG A 294 5.51 14.24 28.35
C ARG A 294 4.36 13.26 28.23
N LEU A 295 4.68 11.96 28.35
CA LEU A 295 3.69 10.91 28.51
C LEU A 295 3.18 10.89 29.97
N THR A 296 2.11 11.64 30.24
CA THR A 296 1.54 11.81 31.58
C THR A 296 0.97 10.51 32.17
N PRO A 297 0.82 10.39 33.50
CA PRO A 297 0.16 9.25 34.13
C PRO A 297 -1.27 9.00 33.62
N GLU A 298 -2.03 10.07 33.34
CA GLU A 298 -3.37 10.00 32.78
C GLU A 298 -3.35 9.40 31.37
N ASN A 299 -2.38 9.81 30.55
CA ASN A 299 -2.18 9.27 29.21
C ASN A 299 -1.81 7.77 29.27
N LYS A 300 -0.90 7.37 30.17
CA LYS A 300 -0.52 5.96 30.38
C LYS A 300 -1.74 5.12 30.78
N LYS A 301 -2.56 5.63 31.70
CA LYS A 301 -3.79 4.98 32.14
C LYS A 301 -4.81 4.84 30.99
N LEU A 302 -5.00 5.90 30.22
CA LEU A 302 -5.91 5.90 29.05
C LEU A 302 -5.51 4.84 28.02
N LEU A 303 -4.21 4.75 27.69
CA LEU A 303 -3.67 3.73 26.79
C LEU A 303 -3.91 2.32 27.32
N GLN A 304 -3.61 2.10 28.60
CA GLN A 304 -3.77 0.80 29.24
C GLN A 304 -5.24 0.35 29.27
N GLU A 305 -6.16 1.22 29.70
CA GLU A 305 -7.60 0.92 29.73
C GLU A 305 -8.15 0.58 28.34
N TRP A 306 -7.70 1.30 27.30
CA TRP A 306 -8.10 1.03 25.93
C TRP A 306 -7.60 -0.33 25.44
N ILE A 307 -6.34 -0.68 25.70
CA ILE A 307 -5.78 -1.99 25.34
C ILE A 307 -6.51 -3.12 26.08
N GLU A 308 -6.71 -2.98 27.39
CA GLU A 308 -7.40 -3.98 28.21
C GLU A 308 -8.86 -4.17 27.80
N GLU A 309 -9.58 -3.08 27.48
CA GLU A 309 -10.95 -3.17 26.98
C GLU A 309 -11.00 -3.93 25.65
N ASN A 310 -10.13 -3.60 24.70
CA ASN A 310 -10.11 -4.26 23.39
C ASN A 310 -9.74 -5.74 23.53
N ALA A 311 -8.70 -6.05 24.30
CA ALA A 311 -8.28 -7.43 24.56
C ALA A 311 -9.42 -8.25 25.17
N ARG A 312 -10.07 -7.75 26.23
CA ARG A 312 -11.18 -8.44 26.90
C ARG A 312 -12.41 -8.60 26.00
N ARG A 313 -12.77 -7.56 25.26
CA ARG A 313 -14.01 -7.50 24.48
C ARG A 313 -13.94 -8.30 23.18
N TYR A 314 -12.77 -8.33 22.55
CA TYR A 314 -12.59 -8.86 21.20
C TYR A 314 -11.61 -10.02 21.13
N TRP A 315 -10.50 -10.00 21.86
CA TRP A 315 -9.38 -10.89 21.53
C TRP A 315 -9.17 -12.07 22.48
N SER A 316 -9.62 -11.98 23.73
CA SER A 316 -9.50 -13.02 24.76
C SER A 316 -10.80 -13.78 25.02
N ARG A 317 -11.82 -13.64 24.16
CA ARG A 317 -13.11 -14.33 24.26
C ARG A 317 -13.11 -15.61 23.41
N PRO A 318 -14.09 -16.53 23.54
CA PRO A 318 -14.20 -17.70 22.66
C PRO A 318 -14.10 -17.34 21.17
N GLY A 319 -13.19 -18.00 20.46
CA GLY A 319 -12.85 -17.71 19.05
C GLY A 319 -11.86 -16.54 18.85
N GLY A 320 -11.40 -15.92 19.92
CA GLY A 320 -10.45 -14.80 19.89
C GLY A 320 -8.99 -15.24 19.69
N PRO A 321 -8.17 -14.43 19.01
CA PRO A 321 -6.79 -14.76 18.68
C PRO A 321 -5.86 -14.91 19.89
N LEU A 322 -6.19 -14.32 21.06
CA LEU A 322 -5.32 -14.35 22.24
C LEU A 322 -5.55 -15.55 23.16
N LEU A 323 -6.57 -16.37 22.93
CA LEU A 323 -6.72 -17.64 23.63
C LEU A 323 -5.50 -18.54 23.41
N ALA A 324 -5.36 -19.59 24.22
CA ALA A 324 -4.30 -20.56 24.02
C ALA A 324 -4.45 -21.24 22.64
N PRO A 325 -3.34 -21.65 21.98
CA PRO A 325 -3.41 -22.39 20.72
C PRO A 325 -4.31 -23.64 20.80
N SER A 326 -4.27 -24.34 21.93
CA SER A 326 -5.12 -25.51 22.23
C SER A 326 -6.63 -25.19 22.29
N GLU A 327 -7.00 -23.94 22.52
CA GLU A 327 -8.38 -23.44 22.51
C GLU A 327 -8.75 -22.75 21.18
N GLY A 328 -7.88 -22.84 20.19
CA GLY A 328 -8.08 -22.30 18.85
C GLY A 328 -7.49 -20.91 18.61
N GLY A 329 -6.81 -20.31 19.58
CA GLY A 329 -6.07 -19.05 19.44
C GLY A 329 -4.86 -19.15 18.51
N ALA A 330 -4.13 -18.04 18.35
CA ALA A 330 -2.96 -17.98 17.48
C ALA A 330 -1.75 -18.69 18.11
N ASP A 331 -0.96 -19.38 17.29
CA ASP A 331 0.32 -20.01 17.66
C ASP A 331 1.44 -18.98 17.81
N VAL A 332 1.40 -17.90 17.02
CA VAL A 332 2.35 -16.79 17.10
C VAL A 332 1.58 -15.47 17.09
N VAL A 333 1.94 -14.56 18.00
CA VAL A 333 1.37 -13.21 18.08
C VAL A 333 2.42 -12.19 17.68
N VAL A 334 2.04 -11.23 16.85
CA VAL A 334 2.87 -10.09 16.45
C VAL A 334 2.16 -8.79 16.84
N VAL A 335 2.84 -7.93 17.57
CA VAL A 335 2.34 -6.60 17.96
C VAL A 335 3.16 -5.54 17.24
N ASP A 336 2.51 -4.81 16.34
CA ASP A 336 3.09 -3.70 15.59
C ASP A 336 3.04 -2.40 16.40
N ASP A 337 4.17 -1.72 16.40
CA ASP A 337 4.39 -0.34 16.85
C ASP A 337 4.06 -0.02 18.33
N PRO A 338 4.46 1.17 18.82
CA PRO A 338 4.31 1.54 20.23
C PRO A 338 2.88 1.84 20.72
N GLN A 339 1.84 1.70 19.89
CA GLN A 339 0.48 2.06 20.28
C GLN A 339 -0.16 1.03 21.23
N MET A 340 0.18 -0.25 21.10
CA MET A 340 -0.44 -1.35 21.87
C MET A 340 0.55 -2.32 22.56
N PRO A 341 1.70 -1.88 23.10
CA PRO A 341 2.66 -2.80 23.72
C PRO A 341 2.08 -3.53 24.93
N GLY A 342 1.10 -2.94 25.63
CA GLY A 342 0.38 -3.56 26.74
C GLY A 342 -0.37 -4.86 26.37
N LEU A 343 -0.52 -5.15 25.08
CA LEU A 343 -1.08 -6.42 24.63
C LEU A 343 -0.14 -7.61 24.88
N ILE A 344 1.17 -7.39 24.88
CA ILE A 344 2.20 -8.42 25.06
C ILE A 344 2.07 -9.13 26.42
N PRO A 345 2.04 -8.43 27.58
CA PRO A 345 1.86 -9.10 28.86
C PRO A 345 0.50 -9.79 28.98
N ILE A 346 -0.56 -9.27 28.34
CA ILE A 346 -1.87 -9.94 28.28
C ILE A 346 -1.76 -11.25 27.50
N ALA A 347 -1.11 -11.23 26.34
CA ALA A 347 -0.91 -12.41 25.50
C ALA A 347 -0.10 -13.50 26.22
N LYS A 348 0.96 -13.12 26.94
CA LYS A 348 1.78 -14.02 27.76
C LYS A 348 1.03 -14.55 28.98
N LYS A 349 0.17 -13.74 29.62
CA LYS A 349 -0.65 -14.21 30.75
C LYS A 349 -1.64 -15.30 30.33
N LEU A 350 -2.24 -15.17 29.14
CA LEU A 350 -3.22 -16.13 28.62
C LEU A 350 -2.58 -17.41 28.07
N ALA A 351 -1.38 -17.31 27.50
CA ALA A 351 -0.61 -18.44 27.00
C ALA A 351 0.89 -18.19 27.23
N PRO A 352 1.45 -18.62 28.38
CA PRO A 352 2.83 -18.30 28.78
C PRO A 352 3.90 -18.71 27.77
N ASP A 353 3.73 -19.89 27.17
CA ASP A 353 4.68 -20.46 26.22
C ASP A 353 4.47 -19.98 24.78
N ARG A 354 3.43 -19.18 24.52
CA ARG A 354 3.17 -18.66 23.18
C ARG A 354 4.23 -17.63 22.79
N PRO A 355 4.87 -17.76 21.62
CA PRO A 355 5.73 -16.74 21.06
C PRO A 355 4.99 -15.43 20.78
N VAL A 356 5.58 -14.32 21.23
CA VAL A 356 5.14 -12.95 21.00
C VAL A 356 6.30 -12.15 20.41
N ILE A 357 6.09 -11.58 19.23
CA ILE A 357 7.03 -10.73 18.53
C ILE A 357 6.57 -9.28 18.65
N PHE A 358 7.45 -8.38 19.08
CA PHE A 358 7.23 -6.94 18.96
C PHE A 358 7.92 -6.42 17.69
N ARG A 359 7.19 -5.67 16.86
CA ARG A 359 7.72 -5.07 15.63
C ARG A 359 7.67 -3.55 15.74
N SER A 360 8.82 -2.89 15.69
CA SER A 360 8.94 -1.43 15.64
C SER A 360 9.17 -0.94 14.20
N HIS A 361 8.37 0.00 13.73
CA HIS A 361 8.52 0.66 12.42
C HIS A 361 8.96 2.13 12.54
N ILE A 362 9.29 2.60 13.75
CA ILE A 362 9.57 4.02 14.00
C ILE A 362 11.05 4.24 14.34
N HIS A 363 11.52 5.46 14.10
CA HIS A 363 12.80 5.92 14.61
C HIS A 363 12.69 6.20 16.12
N ILE A 364 13.23 5.31 16.95
CA ILE A 364 13.40 5.58 18.39
C ILE A 364 14.78 6.19 18.58
N ARG A 365 14.87 7.43 19.07
CA ARG A 365 16.13 8.11 19.35
C ARG A 365 16.84 7.50 20.55
N SER A 366 17.58 6.40 20.34
CA SER A 366 18.26 5.68 21.42
C SER A 366 19.25 6.55 22.19
N ASP A 367 19.84 7.55 21.55
CA ASP A 367 20.72 8.54 22.17
C ASP A 367 19.97 9.42 23.19
N LEU A 368 18.74 9.86 22.86
CA LEU A 368 17.89 10.65 23.75
C LEU A 368 17.26 9.80 24.86
N VAL A 369 16.89 8.55 24.55
CA VAL A 369 16.40 7.57 25.54
C VAL A 369 17.47 7.26 26.59
N ALA A 370 18.76 7.31 26.23
CA ALA A 370 19.85 7.09 27.17
C ALA A 370 20.05 8.23 28.18
N ILE A 371 19.42 9.40 27.97
CA ILE A 371 19.48 10.55 28.89
C ILE A 371 18.43 10.35 30.00
N PRO A 372 18.81 10.08 31.25
CA PRO A 372 17.84 9.83 32.32
C PRO A 372 16.90 11.01 32.53
N LYS A 373 15.60 10.73 32.73
CA LYS A 373 14.52 11.73 32.91
C LYS A 373 14.27 12.61 31.68
N SER A 374 14.81 12.27 30.52
CA SER A 374 14.36 12.88 29.27
C SER A 374 12.92 12.45 28.98
N PRO A 375 12.13 13.27 28.23
CA PRO A 375 10.82 12.86 27.76
C PRO A 375 10.84 11.49 27.06
N GLN A 376 11.90 11.22 26.29
CA GLN A 376 12.13 9.98 25.57
C GLN A 376 12.36 8.81 26.51
N ALA A 377 13.18 8.99 27.56
CA ALA A 377 13.44 7.96 28.55
C ALA A 377 12.16 7.55 29.29
N GLU A 378 11.33 8.52 29.71
CA GLU A 378 10.07 8.27 30.42
C GLU A 378 9.00 7.60 29.55
N ALA A 379 8.93 8.00 28.28
CA ALA A 379 8.09 7.37 27.27
C ALA A 379 8.53 5.93 27.00
N TRP A 380 9.84 5.74 26.79
CA TRP A 380 10.42 4.43 26.52
C TRP A 380 10.30 3.48 27.71
N GLU A 381 10.46 3.95 28.94
CA GLU A 381 10.29 3.14 30.16
C GLU A 381 8.91 2.48 30.20
N TYR A 382 7.86 3.25 29.91
CA TYR A 382 6.49 2.72 29.82
C TYR A 382 6.34 1.66 28.72
N LEU A 383 6.94 1.88 27.54
CA LEU A 383 6.90 0.91 26.45
C LEU A 383 7.66 -0.36 26.81
N TRP A 384 8.90 -0.22 27.29
CA TRP A 384 9.79 -1.32 27.64
C TRP A 384 9.23 -2.18 28.77
N ASP A 385 8.52 -1.58 29.73
CA ASP A 385 7.84 -2.33 30.79
C ASP A 385 6.82 -3.34 30.28
N ASN A 386 6.32 -3.15 29.05
CA ASN A 386 5.44 -4.09 28.37
C ASN A 386 6.19 -4.93 27.32
N ILE A 387 7.10 -4.33 26.56
CA ILE A 387 7.83 -4.98 25.46
C ILE A 387 8.83 -6.04 25.95
N LYS A 388 9.40 -5.88 27.16
CA LYS A 388 10.39 -6.81 27.73
C LYS A 388 9.90 -8.26 27.88
N TYR A 389 8.59 -8.49 27.77
CA TYR A 389 7.99 -9.83 27.78
C TYR A 389 7.89 -10.48 26.39
N ALA A 390 8.20 -9.76 25.32
CA ALA A 390 8.27 -10.33 23.97
C ALA A 390 9.49 -11.24 23.83
N ASP A 391 9.36 -12.29 23.01
CA ASP A 391 10.45 -13.22 22.71
C ASP A 391 11.41 -12.64 21.67
N LEU A 392 10.92 -11.75 20.80
CA LEU A 392 11.71 -11.07 19.77
C LEU A 392 11.34 -9.59 19.67
N PHE A 393 12.35 -8.76 19.40
CA PHE A 393 12.25 -7.35 19.06
C PHE A 393 12.71 -7.17 17.61
N ILE A 394 11.78 -6.97 16.68
CA ILE A 394 12.10 -6.74 15.27
C ILE A 394 12.09 -5.24 14.99
N SER A 395 13.20 -4.69 14.50
CA SER A 395 13.34 -3.27 14.16
C SER A 395 13.59 -3.08 12.67
N HIS A 396 13.38 -1.87 12.16
CA HIS A 396 14.03 -1.48 10.91
C HIS A 396 15.55 -1.68 11.03
N PRO A 397 16.25 -1.97 9.91
CA PRO A 397 17.68 -2.27 9.85
C PRO A 397 18.60 -1.07 10.14
N VAL A 398 18.34 -0.37 11.25
CA VAL A 398 19.11 0.76 11.75
C VAL A 398 19.31 0.54 13.25
N SER A 399 20.53 0.15 13.64
CA SER A 399 20.85 -0.19 15.02
C SER A 399 20.60 0.97 16.00
N ALA A 400 20.77 2.21 15.54
CA ALA A 400 20.48 3.42 16.32
C ALA A 400 19.00 3.54 16.77
N PHE A 401 18.08 2.81 16.14
CA PHE A 401 16.66 2.78 16.50
C PHE A 401 16.35 1.80 17.65
N VAL A 402 17.34 1.03 18.11
CA VAL A 402 17.16 0.05 19.18
C VAL A 402 17.75 0.62 20.47
N PRO A 403 16.93 0.91 21.49
CA PRO A 403 17.42 1.38 22.77
C PRO A 403 18.38 0.38 23.43
N ARG A 404 19.45 0.88 24.06
CA ARG A 404 20.54 0.07 24.63
C ARG A 404 20.13 -0.95 25.69
N ASN A 405 18.97 -0.78 26.31
CA ASN A 405 18.42 -1.71 27.31
C ASN A 405 17.64 -2.88 26.70
N VAL A 406 17.42 -2.89 25.37
CA VAL A 406 16.89 -4.06 24.66
C VAL A 406 18.03 -5.08 24.51
N PRO A 407 17.86 -6.33 24.98
CA PRO A 407 18.90 -7.35 24.88
C PRO A 407 19.22 -7.68 23.40
N PRO A 408 20.48 -7.60 22.95
CA PRO A 408 20.84 -7.86 21.55
C PRO A 408 20.39 -9.24 21.05
N GLU A 409 20.36 -10.24 21.93
CA GLU A 409 20.02 -11.63 21.59
C GLU A 409 18.59 -11.79 21.04
N ILE A 410 17.67 -10.88 21.36
CA ILE A 410 16.28 -10.90 20.86
C ILE A 410 16.06 -9.92 19.70
N VAL A 411 17.05 -9.09 19.36
CA VAL A 411 16.93 -8.04 18.34
C VAL A 411 17.19 -8.62 16.96
N GLY A 412 16.23 -8.48 16.05
CA GLY A 412 16.37 -8.81 14.63
C GLY A 412 16.03 -7.64 13.72
N TYR A 413 16.64 -7.59 12.54
CA TYR A 413 16.42 -6.52 11.56
C TYR A 413 15.59 -6.98 10.37
N MET A 414 14.64 -6.13 9.99
CA MET A 414 13.72 -6.35 8.88
C MET A 414 13.32 -5.00 8.27
N PRO A 415 13.51 -4.76 6.96
CA PRO A 415 13.11 -3.52 6.30
C PRO A 415 11.58 -3.35 6.25
N ALA A 416 11.10 -2.17 5.85
CA ALA A 416 9.71 -2.06 5.38
C ALA A 416 9.62 -2.61 3.94
N ALA A 417 8.40 -2.87 3.50
CA ALA A 417 8.14 -3.37 2.16
C ALA A 417 6.98 -2.64 1.49
N THR A 418 6.86 -2.84 0.19
CA THR A 418 5.75 -2.39 -0.64
C THR A 418 5.35 -3.52 -1.59
N ASP A 419 4.18 -3.41 -2.22
CA ASP A 419 3.66 -4.43 -3.14
C ASP A 419 3.82 -3.95 -4.58
N TRP A 420 4.55 -4.70 -5.40
CA TRP A 420 4.72 -4.37 -6.81
C TRP A 420 3.44 -4.58 -7.63
N LEU A 421 2.44 -5.27 -7.08
CA LEU A 421 1.20 -5.62 -7.76
C LEU A 421 -0.01 -4.79 -7.29
N ASP A 422 0.14 -3.93 -6.29
CA ASP A 422 -0.96 -3.11 -5.79
C ASP A 422 -1.20 -1.85 -6.64
N GLY A 423 -2.17 -1.02 -6.23
CA GLY A 423 -2.54 0.19 -6.97
C GLY A 423 -1.44 1.24 -6.95
N LEU A 424 -0.50 1.14 -6.01
CA LEU A 424 0.55 2.12 -5.75
C LEU A 424 1.75 1.92 -6.68
N ASN A 425 2.06 0.67 -7.04
CA ASN A 425 3.28 0.38 -7.79
C ASN A 425 3.09 -0.34 -9.12
N LYS A 426 1.97 -1.04 -9.33
CA LYS A 426 1.76 -1.81 -10.57
C LYS A 426 1.96 -0.93 -11.81
N SER A 427 2.40 -1.56 -12.89
CA SER A 427 2.37 -0.91 -14.20
C SER A 427 0.93 -0.57 -14.59
N MET A 428 0.74 0.59 -15.18
CA MET A 428 -0.56 1.05 -15.67
C MET A 428 -0.43 1.53 -17.11
N ARG A 429 -1.45 1.28 -17.92
CA ARG A 429 -1.51 1.84 -19.28
C ARG A 429 -1.51 3.35 -19.19
N ASP A 430 -0.95 4.00 -20.20
CA ASP A 430 -0.92 5.47 -20.26
C ASP A 430 -2.33 6.08 -20.22
N TRP A 431 -3.33 5.37 -20.75
CA TRP A 431 -4.74 5.78 -20.69
C TRP A 431 -5.26 5.87 -19.24
N ASP A 432 -4.92 4.87 -18.40
CA ASP A 432 -5.29 4.84 -16.98
C ASP A 432 -4.51 5.88 -16.18
N ILE A 433 -3.21 6.04 -16.46
CA ILE A 433 -2.39 7.10 -15.86
C ILE A 433 -2.98 8.48 -16.17
N ALA A 434 -3.44 8.71 -17.41
CA ALA A 434 -4.06 9.96 -17.81
C ALA A 434 -5.38 10.22 -17.07
N HIS A 435 -6.19 9.18 -16.83
CA HIS A 435 -7.40 9.27 -16.02
C HIS A 435 -7.09 9.81 -14.61
N TYR A 436 -6.13 9.20 -13.91
CA TYR A 436 -5.73 9.63 -12.56
C TYR A 436 -5.02 10.99 -12.56
N GLY A 437 -4.25 11.31 -13.60
CA GLY A 437 -3.68 12.63 -13.82
C GLY A 437 -4.74 13.73 -13.97
N ARG A 438 -5.85 13.45 -14.64
CA ARG A 438 -7.01 14.37 -14.74
C ARG A 438 -7.73 14.53 -13.41
N ILE A 439 -7.87 13.47 -12.62
CA ILE A 439 -8.38 13.55 -11.24
C ILE A 439 -7.49 14.47 -10.41
N PHE A 440 -6.18 14.27 -10.46
CA PHE A 440 -5.21 15.12 -9.77
C PHE A 440 -5.32 16.59 -10.20
N ASN A 441 -5.34 16.87 -11.51
CA ASN A 441 -5.49 18.23 -12.04
C ASN A 441 -6.84 18.87 -11.68
N SER A 442 -7.92 18.08 -11.58
CA SER A 442 -9.21 18.56 -11.06
C SER A 442 -9.06 19.03 -9.61
N GLY A 443 -8.38 18.24 -8.78
CA GLY A 443 -8.01 18.63 -7.41
C GLY A 443 -7.20 19.92 -7.36
N CYS A 444 -6.19 20.06 -8.22
CA CYS A 444 -5.36 21.27 -8.29
C CYS A 444 -6.20 22.53 -8.59
N ARG A 445 -7.12 22.45 -9.57
CA ARG A 445 -8.01 23.57 -9.91
C ARG A 445 -8.92 23.96 -8.74
N ASN A 446 -9.42 22.99 -7.99
CA ASN A 446 -10.26 23.24 -6.82
C ASN A 446 -9.48 23.87 -5.65
N ALA A 447 -8.17 23.63 -5.59
CA ALA A 447 -7.27 24.17 -4.56
C ALA A 447 -6.50 25.43 -5.00
N ASP A 448 -6.79 25.98 -6.19
CA ASP A 448 -6.04 27.09 -6.81
C ASP A 448 -4.51 26.85 -6.91
N MET A 449 -4.15 25.60 -7.22
CA MET A 449 -2.78 25.15 -7.43
C MET A 449 -2.45 25.01 -8.93
N PRO A 450 -1.19 25.26 -9.33
CA PRO A 450 -0.73 24.95 -10.67
C PRO A 450 -1.00 23.49 -11.03
N THR A 451 -1.53 23.27 -12.23
CA THR A 451 -1.76 21.92 -12.77
C THR A 451 -0.50 21.36 -13.40
N ILE A 452 -0.43 20.03 -13.55
CA ILE A 452 0.61 19.33 -14.32
C ILE A 452 0.03 18.93 -15.68
N GLN A 453 0.45 19.61 -16.74
CA GLN A 453 0.03 19.36 -18.12
C GLN A 453 0.93 18.30 -18.75
N TRP A 454 0.87 17.07 -18.26
CA TRP A 454 1.57 15.95 -18.89
C TRP A 454 0.94 15.64 -20.26
N PRO A 455 1.72 15.35 -21.33
CA PRO A 455 3.18 15.17 -21.36
C PRO A 455 4.02 16.43 -21.61
N GLU A 456 3.41 17.61 -21.76
CA GLU A 456 4.14 18.85 -22.05
C GLU A 456 4.98 19.36 -20.87
N ASP A 457 4.51 19.16 -19.64
CA ASP A 457 5.23 19.50 -18.42
C ASP A 457 6.10 18.33 -17.92
N SER A 458 7.35 18.63 -17.57
CA SER A 458 8.17 17.77 -16.72
C SER A 458 8.16 18.27 -15.28
N TYR A 459 8.36 17.38 -14.31
CA TYR A 459 8.32 17.75 -12.91
C TYR A 459 9.23 16.92 -12.01
N ILE A 460 9.69 17.57 -10.95
CA ILE A 460 10.34 16.99 -9.78
C ILE A 460 9.24 16.73 -8.75
N VAL A 461 9.30 15.60 -8.03
CA VAL A 461 8.27 15.23 -7.06
C VAL A 461 8.84 14.91 -5.68
N GLN A 462 8.18 15.35 -4.62
CA GLN A 462 8.28 14.72 -3.28
C GLN A 462 6.90 14.21 -2.88
N ILE A 463 6.77 12.89 -2.73
CA ILE A 463 5.55 12.26 -2.21
C ILE A 463 5.72 11.99 -0.71
N ALA A 464 5.16 12.85 0.12
CA ALA A 464 5.28 12.74 1.57
C ALA A 464 4.06 13.30 2.29
N ARG A 465 3.85 12.86 3.53
CA ARG A 465 2.90 13.52 4.44
C ARG A 465 3.36 14.96 4.68
N PHE A 466 2.40 15.84 4.92
CA PHE A 466 2.66 17.23 5.31
C PHE A 466 3.00 17.24 6.81
N ASP A 467 4.21 16.80 7.13
CA ASP A 467 4.71 16.59 8.49
C ASP A 467 6.10 17.27 8.61
N PRO A 468 6.42 17.90 9.75
CA PRO A 468 7.70 18.61 9.93
C PRO A 468 8.94 17.75 9.64
N SER A 469 8.85 16.43 9.86
CA SER A 469 9.97 15.50 9.63
C SER A 469 10.27 15.23 8.16
N LYS A 470 9.41 15.67 7.23
CA LYS A 470 9.53 15.37 5.80
C LYS A 470 10.35 16.39 5.00
N GLY A 471 10.95 17.38 5.67
CA GLY A 471 11.88 18.34 5.05
C GLY A 471 11.28 19.14 3.89
N ILE A 472 9.99 19.50 3.98
CA ILE A 472 9.31 20.20 2.88
C ILE A 472 9.88 21.61 2.68
N GLU A 473 10.30 22.29 3.75
CA GLU A 473 11.02 23.57 3.64
C GLU A 473 12.32 23.41 2.84
N ASP A 474 13.11 22.38 3.13
CA ASP A 474 14.35 22.08 2.41
C ASP A 474 14.08 21.84 0.91
N VAL A 475 12.95 21.20 0.57
CA VAL A 475 12.53 21.03 -0.84
C VAL A 475 12.30 22.39 -1.52
N LEU A 476 11.55 23.29 -0.87
CA LEU A 476 11.24 24.61 -1.43
C LEU A 476 12.51 25.44 -1.64
N VAL A 477 13.38 25.49 -0.62
CA VAL A 477 14.66 26.23 -0.68
C VAL A 477 15.59 25.63 -1.74
N SER A 478 15.68 24.30 -1.82
CA SER A 478 16.52 23.62 -2.82
C SER A 478 16.03 23.88 -4.24
N TYR A 479 14.71 23.90 -4.45
CA TYR A 479 14.12 24.18 -5.76
C TYR A 479 14.33 25.63 -6.19
N GLU A 480 14.21 26.61 -5.28
CA GLU A 480 14.55 28.00 -5.56
C GLU A 480 16.01 28.14 -6.00
N LYS A 481 16.95 27.55 -5.25
CA LYS A 481 18.38 27.55 -5.57
C LYS A 481 18.66 26.88 -6.92
N PHE A 482 18.05 25.73 -7.19
CA PHE A 482 18.14 25.04 -8.47
C PHE A 482 17.62 25.90 -9.62
N HIS A 483 16.45 26.52 -9.47
CA HIS A 483 15.86 27.38 -10.49
C HIS A 483 16.78 28.56 -10.81
N ASN A 484 17.29 29.26 -9.78
CA ASN A 484 18.20 30.39 -9.97
C ASN A 484 19.48 29.98 -10.70
N LYS A 485 20.06 28.83 -10.33
CA LYS A 485 21.22 28.27 -11.02
C LYS A 485 20.90 27.90 -12.47
N LEU A 486 19.76 27.27 -12.73
CA LEU A 486 19.33 26.90 -14.07
C LEU A 486 19.16 28.11 -14.97
N MET A 487 18.52 29.17 -14.48
CA MET A 487 18.34 30.42 -15.23
C MET A 487 19.67 31.14 -15.50
N ALA A 488 20.67 30.98 -14.62
CA ALA A 488 21.99 31.58 -14.81
C ALA A 488 22.87 30.80 -15.80
N GLU A 489 22.89 29.47 -15.70
CA GLU A 489 23.84 28.62 -16.45
C GLU A 489 23.25 28.00 -17.71
N ALA A 490 21.93 27.84 -17.79
CA ALA A 490 21.23 27.24 -18.93
C ALA A 490 19.89 27.96 -19.25
N PRO A 491 19.91 29.26 -19.56
CA PRO A 491 18.71 30.12 -19.69
C PRO A 491 17.71 29.71 -20.77
N ASN A 492 18.12 28.87 -21.73
CA ASN A 492 17.24 28.34 -22.77
C ASN A 492 16.52 27.05 -22.36
N THR A 493 16.83 26.52 -21.18
CA THR A 493 16.22 25.29 -20.65
C THR A 493 14.95 25.65 -19.89
N VAL A 494 13.84 24.98 -20.21
CA VAL A 494 12.59 25.16 -19.48
C VAL A 494 12.74 24.53 -18.09
N PRO A 495 12.48 25.26 -16.99
CA PRO A 495 12.51 24.67 -15.66
C PRO A 495 11.38 23.63 -15.50
N PRO A 496 11.65 22.47 -14.88
CA PRO A 496 10.59 21.53 -14.53
C PRO A 496 9.75 22.10 -13.39
N LYS A 497 8.48 21.72 -13.31
CA LYS A 497 7.64 22.04 -12.15
C LYS A 497 8.10 21.29 -10.90
N LEU A 498 7.75 21.80 -9.73
CA LEU A 498 7.89 21.09 -8.46
C LEU A 498 6.51 20.63 -7.98
N LEU A 499 6.37 19.35 -7.67
CA LEU A 499 5.18 18.77 -7.07
C LEU A 499 5.50 18.25 -5.66
N ILE A 500 4.87 18.83 -4.65
CA ILE A 500 4.87 18.32 -3.27
C ILE A 500 3.47 17.79 -2.99
N CYS A 501 3.33 16.48 -2.80
CA CYS A 501 2.01 15.92 -2.53
C CYS A 501 2.03 14.75 -1.56
N GLY A 502 0.88 14.47 -0.97
CA GLY A 502 0.70 13.27 -0.17
C GLY A 502 -0.65 13.23 0.52
N HIS A 503 -1.04 12.03 0.94
CA HIS A 503 -2.24 11.86 1.72
C HIS A 503 -1.94 12.07 3.21
N GLY A 504 -2.84 12.75 3.93
CA GLY A 504 -2.77 12.82 5.40
C GLY A 504 -3.07 11.46 6.03
N SER A 505 -2.99 11.36 7.36
CA SER A 505 -3.50 10.19 8.07
C SER A 505 -4.40 10.64 9.21
N VAL A 506 -5.34 9.78 9.63
CA VAL A 506 -6.31 10.11 10.70
C VAL A 506 -5.61 10.38 12.04
N ASP A 507 -4.40 9.85 12.21
CA ASP A 507 -3.53 10.03 13.38
C ASP A 507 -2.59 11.25 13.26
N ASP A 508 -2.68 12.07 12.21
CA ASP A 508 -1.77 13.20 11.96
C ASP A 508 -2.49 14.57 11.84
N PRO A 509 -2.66 15.31 12.95
CA PRO A 509 -3.34 16.59 12.96
C PRO A 509 -2.52 17.76 12.40
N ASP A 510 -1.21 17.59 12.21
CA ASP A 510 -0.27 18.69 11.93
C ASP A 510 -0.27 19.14 10.46
N GLY A 511 -0.83 18.33 9.55
CA GLY A 511 -0.77 18.58 8.11
C GLY A 511 -1.52 19.82 7.61
N GLY A 512 -2.36 20.46 8.44
CA GLY A 512 -2.91 21.77 8.13
C GLY A 512 -1.87 22.89 8.27
N HIS A 513 -1.13 22.90 9.39
CA HIS A 513 -0.15 23.93 9.69
C HIS A 513 1.00 23.95 8.67
N ILE A 514 1.53 22.77 8.34
CA ILE A 514 2.60 22.63 7.35
C ILE A 514 2.14 23.07 5.96
N TYR A 515 0.87 22.84 5.62
CA TYR A 515 0.31 23.35 4.37
C TYR A 515 0.29 24.88 4.36
N ASP A 516 -0.18 25.51 5.44
CA ASP A 516 -0.23 26.97 5.55
C ASP A 516 1.17 27.61 5.46
N GLU A 517 2.19 27.01 6.09
CA GLU A 517 3.60 27.43 5.97
C GLU A 517 4.10 27.39 4.52
N ILE A 518 3.76 26.34 3.76
CA ILE A 518 4.12 26.24 2.35
C ILE A 518 3.46 27.37 1.56
N ILE A 519 2.17 27.62 1.76
CA ILE A 519 1.47 28.69 1.06
C ILE A 519 2.07 30.06 1.39
N GLU A 520 2.34 30.33 2.66
CA GLU A 520 3.00 31.58 3.10
C GLU A 520 4.37 31.73 2.44
N TYR A 521 5.18 30.66 2.39
CA TYR A 521 6.47 30.66 1.70
C TYR A 521 6.32 31.02 0.21
N LEU A 522 5.37 30.39 -0.48
CA LEU A 522 5.11 30.62 -1.91
C LEU A 522 4.65 32.05 -2.21
N GLU A 523 3.87 32.66 -1.33
CA GLU A 523 3.34 34.01 -1.49
C GLU A 523 4.36 35.10 -1.11
N THR A 524 5.16 34.85 -0.08
CA THR A 524 6.04 35.88 0.50
C THR A 524 7.50 35.77 0.08
N LYS A 525 8.04 34.56 -0.09
CA LYS A 525 9.46 34.32 -0.39
C LYS A 525 9.71 34.18 -1.88
N VAL A 526 8.89 33.37 -2.56
CA VAL A 526 9.13 32.97 -3.96
C VAL A 526 7.95 33.26 -4.92
N PRO A 527 7.30 34.44 -4.86
CA PRO A 527 6.13 34.72 -5.69
C PRO A 527 6.43 34.66 -7.20
N HIS A 528 7.68 34.92 -7.59
CA HIS A 528 8.13 34.90 -8.98
C HIS A 528 8.17 33.49 -9.62
N ILE A 529 8.29 32.42 -8.82
CA ILE A 529 8.26 31.02 -9.27
C ILE A 529 7.08 30.21 -8.74
N ARG A 530 6.13 30.82 -8.00
CA ARG A 530 4.91 30.16 -7.50
C ARG A 530 4.18 29.34 -8.58
N HIS A 531 4.12 29.86 -9.81
CA HIS A 531 3.44 29.21 -10.94
C HIS A 531 4.06 27.85 -11.36
N LEU A 532 5.29 27.55 -10.89
CA LEU A 532 5.97 26.28 -11.11
C LEU A 532 5.81 25.29 -9.96
N ILE A 533 5.27 25.71 -8.81
CA ILE A 533 5.22 24.89 -7.59
C ILE A 533 3.77 24.51 -7.28
N CYS A 534 3.51 23.20 -7.23
CA CYS A 534 2.23 22.61 -6.90
C CYS A 534 2.33 21.88 -5.56
N ALA A 535 1.59 22.34 -4.54
CA ALA A 535 1.52 21.69 -3.23
C ALA A 535 0.11 21.14 -3.02
N MET A 536 -0.03 19.81 -2.96
CA MET A 536 -1.33 19.13 -2.95
C MET A 536 -1.48 18.09 -1.85
N ARG A 537 -2.44 18.32 -0.95
CA ARG A 537 -2.93 17.29 -0.02
C ARG A 537 -3.91 16.39 -0.76
N VAL A 538 -3.41 15.32 -1.35
CA VAL A 538 -4.23 14.42 -2.19
C VAL A 538 -5.15 13.54 -1.34
N ARG A 539 -6.27 13.12 -1.96
CA ARG A 539 -7.18 12.11 -1.39
C ARG A 539 -6.49 10.73 -1.32
N PRO A 540 -7.00 9.78 -0.50
CA PRO A 540 -6.39 8.45 -0.38
C PRO A 540 -6.67 7.64 -1.65
N SER A 541 -5.79 7.76 -2.65
CA SER A 541 -5.83 6.98 -3.88
C SER A 541 -4.42 6.56 -4.26
N ASP A 542 -4.17 5.25 -4.15
CA ASP A 542 -2.88 4.67 -4.49
C ASP A 542 -2.57 4.86 -5.97
N GLN A 543 -3.57 4.73 -6.86
CA GLN A 543 -3.39 4.93 -8.29
C GLN A 543 -3.06 6.38 -8.67
N VAL A 544 -3.58 7.38 -7.97
CA VAL A 544 -3.17 8.78 -8.17
C VAL A 544 -1.71 8.97 -7.80
N LEU A 545 -1.27 8.44 -6.65
CA LEU A 545 0.13 8.49 -6.25
C LEU A 545 1.04 7.71 -7.22
N ASN A 546 0.57 6.56 -7.72
CA ASN A 546 1.25 5.77 -8.73
C ASN A 546 1.42 6.55 -10.05
N ALA A 547 0.36 7.18 -10.55
CA ALA A 547 0.38 8.00 -11.76
C ALA A 547 1.38 9.17 -11.64
N ILE A 548 1.37 9.84 -10.47
CA ILE A 548 2.30 10.93 -10.15
C ILE A 548 3.75 10.42 -10.11
N LEU A 549 4.05 9.36 -9.37
CA LEU A 549 5.42 8.88 -9.27
C LEU A 549 5.93 8.32 -10.60
N SER A 550 5.07 7.62 -11.35
CA SER A 550 5.42 7.00 -12.63
C SER A 550 5.74 8.01 -13.73
N LYS A 551 5.14 9.21 -13.70
CA LYS A 551 5.38 10.27 -14.69
C LYS A 551 6.33 11.38 -14.20
N ALA A 552 6.77 11.33 -12.94
CA ALA A 552 7.83 12.22 -12.45
C ALA A 552 9.15 12.00 -13.21
N THR A 553 9.97 13.05 -13.28
CA THR A 553 11.34 12.97 -13.80
C THR A 553 12.30 12.61 -12.68
N ILE A 554 12.33 13.40 -11.60
CA ILE A 554 13.24 13.21 -10.46
C ILE A 554 12.39 13.13 -9.19
N ALA A 555 12.74 12.21 -8.30
CA ALA A 555 12.11 12.09 -6.98
C ALA A 555 13.01 12.68 -5.89
N LEU A 556 12.40 13.38 -4.94
CA LEU A 556 13.03 13.90 -3.74
C LEU A 556 12.50 13.15 -2.52
N GLN A 557 13.38 12.91 -1.55
CA GLN A 557 12.99 12.46 -0.22
C GLN A 557 13.90 13.11 0.82
N LEU A 558 13.60 14.35 1.20
CA LEU A 558 14.46 15.17 2.06
C LEU A 558 14.10 15.09 3.55
N SER A 559 13.59 13.94 4.02
CA SER A 559 13.21 13.75 5.42
C SER A 559 14.35 14.12 6.38
N THR A 560 14.05 14.79 7.48
CA THR A 560 15.00 15.08 8.56
C THR A 560 15.05 13.94 9.58
N SER A 561 13.96 13.20 9.73
CA SER A 561 13.86 11.99 10.56
C SER A 561 12.98 10.98 9.88
N GLU A 562 13.42 9.72 9.82
CA GLU A 562 12.71 8.69 9.09
C GLU A 562 12.94 7.29 9.67
N GLY A 563 11.95 6.41 9.53
CA GLY A 563 12.11 4.98 9.77
C GLY A 563 12.89 4.34 8.62
N PHE A 564 12.19 3.65 7.72
CA PHE A 564 12.77 3.11 6.49
C PHE A 564 12.46 3.96 5.25
N GLU A 565 11.23 4.46 5.12
CA GLU A 565 10.67 5.18 3.95
C GLU A 565 10.75 4.43 2.63
N VAL A 566 9.70 3.65 2.37
CA VAL A 566 9.63 2.80 1.18
C VAL A 566 9.41 3.59 -0.12
N LYS A 567 8.96 4.85 -0.05
CA LYS A 567 8.79 5.71 -1.24
C LYS A 567 10.07 5.85 -2.06
N VAL A 568 11.22 5.73 -1.42
CA VAL A 568 12.54 5.71 -2.08
C VAL A 568 12.67 4.47 -2.98
N SER A 569 12.37 3.27 -2.46
CA SER A 569 12.37 2.05 -3.27
C SER A 569 11.33 2.08 -4.39
N GLU A 570 10.15 2.65 -4.16
CA GLU A 570 9.11 2.79 -5.18
C GLU A 570 9.55 3.69 -6.34
N ALA A 571 10.24 4.79 -6.02
CA ALA A 571 10.81 5.69 -7.03
C ALA A 571 11.91 4.99 -7.84
N ILE A 572 12.82 4.29 -7.17
CA ILE A 572 13.90 3.51 -7.81
C ILE A 572 13.31 2.43 -8.72
N HIS A 573 12.29 1.69 -8.25
CA HIS A 573 11.60 0.65 -9.02
C HIS A 573 10.98 1.19 -10.31
N LYS A 574 10.49 2.44 -10.29
CA LYS A 574 9.95 3.14 -11.45
C LYS A 574 11.04 3.83 -12.31
N GLY A 575 12.31 3.56 -12.04
CA GLY A 575 13.45 4.14 -12.74
C GLY A 575 13.60 5.64 -12.51
N LYS A 576 13.13 6.17 -11.38
CA LYS A 576 13.23 7.60 -11.05
C LYS A 576 14.47 7.83 -10.18
N PRO A 577 15.49 8.54 -10.68
CA PRO A 577 16.62 8.92 -9.85
C PRO A 577 16.13 9.68 -8.61
N VAL A 578 16.58 9.26 -7.43
CA VAL A 578 16.17 9.85 -6.16
C VAL A 578 17.28 10.73 -5.59
N ILE A 579 16.97 11.94 -5.15
CA ILE A 579 17.85 12.71 -4.27
C ILE A 579 17.25 12.65 -2.86
N ALA A 580 17.97 12.03 -1.93
CA ALA A 580 17.47 11.80 -0.58
C ALA A 580 18.49 12.16 0.49
N THR A 581 18.00 12.49 1.67
CA THR A 581 18.85 12.80 2.84
C THR A 581 19.43 11.53 3.47
N ARG A 582 20.50 11.67 4.25
CA ARG A 582 21.04 10.60 5.09
C ARG A 582 20.25 10.37 6.39
N ALA A 583 18.93 10.51 6.35
CA ALA A 583 18.07 10.29 7.50
C ALA A 583 17.65 8.81 7.63
N GLY A 584 17.80 8.27 8.83
CA GLY A 584 17.28 6.94 9.19
C GLY A 584 17.70 5.81 8.23
N GLY A 585 16.71 5.04 7.76
CA GLY A 585 16.90 3.91 6.85
C GLY A 585 16.98 4.24 5.36
N ILE A 586 16.80 5.51 4.96
CA ILE A 586 16.89 5.95 3.56
C ILE A 586 18.21 5.50 2.88
N PRO A 587 19.40 5.64 3.52
CA PRO A 587 20.68 5.25 2.91
C PRO A 587 20.84 3.77 2.59
N LEU A 588 19.94 2.91 3.07
CA LEU A 588 19.97 1.47 2.79
C LEU A 588 19.50 1.14 1.38
N GLN A 589 18.63 1.99 0.83
CA GLN A 589 17.96 1.82 -0.46
C GLN A 589 18.72 2.52 -1.61
N VAL A 590 19.39 3.64 -1.29
CA VAL A 590 20.10 4.45 -2.29
C VAL A 590 21.56 4.04 -2.41
N THR A 591 21.95 3.56 -3.59
CA THR A 591 23.35 3.41 -3.99
C THR A 591 23.83 4.72 -4.62
N HIS A 592 24.51 5.54 -3.81
CA HIS A 592 24.98 6.88 -4.19
C HIS A 592 25.71 6.88 -5.55
N GLY A 593 25.26 7.75 -6.47
CA GLY A 593 25.81 7.89 -7.82
C GLY A 593 25.36 6.82 -8.81
N LYS A 594 24.54 5.84 -8.40
CA LYS A 594 24.01 4.78 -9.28
C LYS A 594 22.50 4.85 -9.47
N ASN A 595 21.68 4.73 -8.41
CA ASN A 595 20.21 4.90 -8.52
C ASN A 595 19.71 6.25 -7.97
N GLY A 596 20.62 7.06 -7.44
CA GLY A 596 20.28 8.33 -6.81
C GLY A 596 21.46 8.96 -6.07
N PHE A 597 21.19 10.07 -5.41
CA PHE A 597 22.15 10.81 -4.59
C PHE A 597 21.71 10.84 -3.13
N LEU A 598 22.72 10.80 -2.26
CA LEU A 598 22.56 10.95 -0.82
C LEU A 598 23.21 12.27 -0.43
N VAL A 599 22.45 13.13 0.23
CA VAL A 599 22.87 14.45 0.74
C VAL A 599 22.72 14.50 2.26
N ASP A 600 23.38 15.45 2.90
CA ASP A 600 23.24 15.65 4.34
C ASP A 600 21.95 16.43 4.64
N ILE A 601 21.41 16.27 5.84
CA ILE A 601 20.15 16.92 6.24
C ILE A 601 20.35 18.44 6.25
N GLY A 602 19.43 19.18 5.64
CA GLY A 602 19.51 20.64 5.51
C GLY A 602 20.51 21.16 4.45
N ASP A 603 21.27 20.30 3.77
CA ASP A 603 22.19 20.71 2.70
C ASP A 603 21.44 20.96 1.37
N THR A 604 20.69 22.06 1.37
CA THR A 604 19.87 22.50 0.23
C THR A 604 20.72 22.93 -0.97
N ASP A 605 21.98 23.29 -0.77
CA ASP A 605 22.91 23.61 -1.86
C ASP A 605 23.32 22.34 -2.62
N ALA A 606 23.62 21.25 -1.90
CA ALA A 606 23.90 19.96 -2.53
C ALA A 606 22.67 19.43 -3.28
N VAL A 607 21.46 19.54 -2.72
CA VAL A 607 20.23 19.14 -3.42
C VAL A 607 20.05 19.92 -4.71
N ALA A 608 20.17 21.25 -4.66
CA ALA A 608 20.04 22.11 -5.84
C ALA A 608 21.07 21.75 -6.93
N GLN A 609 22.30 21.46 -6.54
CA GLN A 609 23.35 21.03 -7.46
C GLN A 609 23.03 19.67 -8.11
N ARG A 610 22.52 18.69 -7.35
CA ARG A 610 22.13 17.38 -7.89
C ARG A 610 20.89 17.44 -8.79
N LEU A 611 19.94 18.31 -8.47
CA LEU A 611 18.82 18.61 -9.36
C LEU A 611 19.31 19.19 -10.68
N PHE A 612 20.24 20.15 -10.63
CA PHE A 612 20.84 20.74 -11.83
C PHE A 612 21.55 19.70 -12.69
N GLU A 613 22.39 18.84 -12.09
CA GLU A 613 23.08 17.76 -12.79
C GLU A 613 22.10 16.78 -13.44
N LEU A 614 21.11 16.26 -12.71
CA LEU A 614 20.14 15.31 -13.27
C LEU A 614 19.25 15.93 -14.35
N TRP A 615 18.96 17.22 -14.25
CA TRP A 615 18.11 17.92 -15.22
C TRP A 615 18.85 18.26 -16.52
N THR A 616 20.16 18.56 -16.43
CA THR A 616 20.95 19.03 -17.57
C THR A 616 21.85 17.95 -18.19
N ASP A 617 22.20 16.90 -17.46
CA ASP A 617 22.96 15.74 -17.94
C ASP A 617 22.04 14.54 -18.19
N HIS A 618 21.55 14.43 -19.43
CA HIS A 618 20.66 13.35 -19.85
C HIS A 618 21.32 11.96 -19.83
N ASP A 619 22.64 11.87 -20.01
CA ASP A 619 23.37 10.60 -19.95
C ASP A 619 23.47 10.11 -18.51
N LEU A 620 23.75 11.01 -17.57
CA LEU A 620 23.71 10.71 -16.14
C LEU A 620 22.32 10.22 -15.73
N TYR A 621 21.28 10.96 -16.10
CA TYR A 621 19.89 10.58 -15.82
C TYR A 621 19.57 9.18 -16.36
N ALA A 622 19.85 8.92 -17.64
CA ALA A 622 19.55 7.65 -18.29
C ALA A 622 20.27 6.47 -17.64
N ARG A 623 21.56 6.63 -17.32
CA ARG A 623 22.33 5.61 -16.59
C ARG A 623 21.73 5.32 -15.21
N MET A 624 21.30 6.35 -14.49
CA MET A 624 20.72 6.15 -13.15
C MET A 624 19.34 5.51 -13.19
N SER A 625 18.51 5.95 -14.13
CA SER A 625 17.18 5.40 -14.36
C SER A 625 17.25 3.91 -14.70
N GLU A 626 18.11 3.54 -15.64
CA GLU A 626 18.32 2.15 -16.08
C GLU A 626 18.85 1.27 -14.94
N TYR A 627 19.80 1.78 -14.16
CA TYR A 627 20.28 1.07 -12.97
C TYR A 627 19.15 0.86 -11.95
N GLY A 628 18.33 1.88 -11.67
CA GLY A 628 17.23 1.78 -10.72
C GLY A 628 16.23 0.66 -11.06
N ILE A 629 15.77 0.60 -12.32
CA ILE A 629 14.78 -0.38 -12.80
C ILE A 629 15.24 -1.82 -12.54
N HIS A 630 16.53 -2.10 -12.70
CA HIS A 630 17.08 -3.46 -12.60
C HIS A 630 17.69 -3.80 -11.23
N ASN A 631 17.80 -2.84 -10.31
CA ASN A 631 18.57 -2.98 -9.06
C ASN A 631 17.77 -2.63 -7.81
N VAL A 632 16.53 -3.13 -7.71
CA VAL A 632 15.73 -3.12 -6.47
C VAL A 632 15.82 -4.48 -5.79
N SER A 633 16.09 -4.50 -4.49
CA SER A 633 16.24 -5.73 -3.71
C SER A 633 14.88 -6.41 -3.48
N ASP A 634 14.86 -7.75 -3.49
CA ASP A 634 13.70 -8.55 -3.07
C ASP A 634 13.27 -8.22 -1.62
N GLU A 635 14.19 -7.76 -0.77
CA GLU A 635 13.96 -7.50 0.66
C GLU A 635 12.90 -6.40 0.92
N VAL A 636 12.66 -5.50 -0.04
CA VAL A 636 11.62 -4.46 0.07
C VAL A 636 10.32 -4.84 -0.64
N SER A 637 10.24 -6.05 -1.20
CA SER A 637 9.01 -6.58 -1.79
C SER A 637 8.13 -7.25 -0.73
N THR A 638 6.85 -7.41 -1.06
CA THR A 638 5.90 -8.14 -0.22
C THR A 638 6.33 -9.60 -0.01
N VAL A 639 6.84 -10.28 -1.04
CA VAL A 639 7.26 -11.68 -0.93
C VAL A 639 8.55 -11.81 -0.12
N GLY A 640 9.52 -10.92 -0.31
CA GLY A 640 10.75 -10.90 0.48
C GLY A 640 10.49 -10.59 1.95
N ASN A 641 9.61 -9.64 2.27
CA ASN A 641 9.23 -9.39 3.66
C ASN A 641 8.40 -10.54 4.27
N ALA A 642 7.57 -11.20 3.47
CA ALA A 642 6.81 -12.36 3.91
C ALA A 642 7.72 -13.52 4.30
N LEU A 643 8.85 -13.74 3.60
CA LEU A 643 9.85 -14.76 3.95
C LEU A 643 10.24 -14.68 5.42
N ASP A 644 10.52 -13.48 5.91
CA ASP A 644 10.93 -13.27 7.30
C ASP A 644 9.85 -13.72 8.30
N TRP A 645 8.59 -13.36 8.04
CA TRP A 645 7.48 -13.74 8.91
C TRP A 645 7.21 -15.25 8.86
N LEU A 646 7.31 -15.86 7.68
CA LEU A 646 7.15 -17.29 7.50
C LEU A 646 8.26 -18.07 8.21
N TYR A 647 9.50 -17.60 8.10
CA TYR A 647 10.66 -18.16 8.81
C TYR A 647 10.48 -18.08 10.33
N LEU A 648 10.25 -16.88 10.86
CA LEU A 648 10.08 -16.68 12.31
C LEU A 648 8.94 -17.54 12.86
N ALA A 649 7.79 -17.55 12.18
CA ALA A 649 6.66 -18.36 12.60
C ALA A 649 6.95 -19.87 12.53
N SER A 650 7.70 -20.32 11.52
CA SER A 650 8.08 -21.73 11.38
C SER A 650 8.88 -22.20 12.59
N LYS A 651 9.91 -21.46 12.98
CA LYS A 651 10.78 -21.76 14.12
C LYS A 651 10.04 -21.65 15.45
N LEU A 652 9.40 -20.51 15.68
CA LEU A 652 8.80 -20.18 16.97
C LEU A 652 7.62 -21.10 17.30
N SER A 653 6.80 -21.46 16.31
CA SER A 653 5.68 -22.40 16.51
C SER A 653 6.12 -23.84 16.85
N ARG A 654 7.40 -24.18 16.64
CA ARG A 654 8.00 -25.45 17.07
C ARG A 654 8.74 -25.33 18.42
N SER A 655 8.61 -24.18 19.09
CA SER A 655 9.37 -23.85 20.29
C SER A 655 10.89 -23.89 20.08
N GLU A 656 11.35 -23.70 18.83
CA GLU A 656 12.76 -23.58 18.53
C GLU A 656 13.22 -22.15 18.87
N PRO A 657 14.29 -21.99 19.67
CA PRO A 657 14.73 -20.67 20.08
C PRO A 657 15.30 -19.90 18.88
N VAL A 658 14.75 -18.72 18.62
CA VAL A 658 15.31 -17.77 17.64
C VAL A 658 16.07 -16.70 18.42
N ARG A 659 17.38 -16.57 18.15
CA ARG A 659 18.23 -15.53 18.73
C ARG A 659 18.93 -14.77 17.61
N PRO A 660 18.34 -13.71 17.07
CA PRO A 660 18.91 -13.07 15.90
C PRO A 660 20.24 -12.38 16.20
N ASN A 661 20.48 -11.90 17.42
CA ASN A 661 21.74 -11.20 17.78
C ASN A 661 22.07 -10.05 16.82
N GLU A 662 21.09 -9.15 16.61
CA GLU A 662 21.20 -7.99 15.71
C GLU A 662 21.47 -8.36 14.24
N ARG A 663 21.05 -9.57 13.83
CA ARG A 663 21.13 -10.01 12.45
C ARG A 663 19.84 -9.72 11.69
N TRP A 664 19.96 -9.66 10.38
CA TRP A 664 18.80 -9.58 9.49
C TRP A 664 18.10 -10.94 9.44
N ILE A 665 16.77 -10.91 9.47
CA ILE A 665 15.96 -12.13 9.54
C ILE A 665 16.04 -12.95 8.25
N ASP A 666 16.10 -12.28 7.10
CA ASP A 666 16.20 -12.91 5.78
C ASP A 666 17.49 -13.72 5.66
N ASP A 667 18.60 -13.15 6.12
CA ASP A 667 19.91 -13.81 6.15
C ASP A 667 19.85 -15.12 6.97
N MET A 668 19.16 -15.10 8.11
CA MET A 668 18.98 -16.29 8.94
C MET A 668 18.13 -17.35 8.25
N ALA A 669 17.06 -16.94 7.56
CA ALA A 669 16.21 -17.84 6.80
C ALA A 669 16.99 -18.54 5.68
N PHE A 670 17.77 -17.79 4.90
CA PHE A 670 18.56 -18.37 3.81
C PHE A 670 19.70 -19.26 4.30
N GLU A 671 20.38 -18.88 5.38
CA GLU A 671 21.42 -19.70 6.00
C GLU A 671 20.87 -21.05 6.49
N GLU A 672 19.67 -21.06 7.08
CA GLU A 672 19.02 -22.29 7.53
C GLU A 672 18.68 -23.24 6.39
N LEU A 673 18.29 -22.68 5.23
CA LEU A 673 18.07 -23.47 4.01
C LEU A 673 19.36 -23.92 3.33
N GLY A 674 20.52 -23.48 3.82
CA GLY A 674 21.82 -23.77 3.20
C GLY A 674 21.98 -23.13 1.82
N VAL A 675 21.27 -22.03 1.53
CA VAL A 675 21.33 -21.33 0.25
C VAL A 675 22.35 -20.19 0.36
N PRO A 676 23.58 -20.36 -0.18
CA PRO A 676 24.62 -19.34 -0.06
C PRO A 676 24.21 -18.07 -0.80
N ASN A 677 24.71 -16.93 -0.32
CA ASN A 677 24.58 -15.67 -1.02
C ASN A 677 25.34 -15.75 -2.35
N LYS A 678 24.70 -15.33 -3.45
CA LYS A 678 25.39 -15.19 -4.74
C LYS A 678 26.13 -13.85 -4.78
N GLU A 679 27.32 -13.80 -5.40
CA GLU A 679 28.11 -12.55 -5.51
C GLU A 679 27.37 -11.43 -6.26
N ASP A 680 26.46 -11.78 -7.17
CA ASP A 680 25.67 -10.85 -7.98
C ASP A 680 24.28 -10.54 -7.37
N GLU A 681 24.00 -10.97 -6.14
CA GLU A 681 22.68 -10.79 -5.53
C GLU A 681 22.47 -9.36 -5.02
N LEU A 682 21.37 -8.75 -5.48
CA LEU A 682 20.96 -7.42 -5.05
C LEU A 682 20.50 -7.45 -3.60
N ARG A 683 21.26 -6.79 -2.72
CA ARG A 683 20.96 -6.70 -1.30
C ARG A 683 21.03 -5.25 -0.86
N LEU A 684 20.15 -4.90 0.08
CA LEU A 684 20.24 -3.66 0.81
C LEU A 684 21.57 -3.62 1.56
N LYS A 685 22.09 -2.41 1.73
CA LYS A 685 23.28 -2.20 2.55
C LYS A 685 22.98 -2.69 3.97
N ARG A 686 23.82 -3.55 4.56
CA ARG A 686 23.50 -4.16 5.86
C ARG A 686 23.65 -3.23 7.08
N ALA A 687 24.29 -2.07 6.92
CA ALA A 687 24.44 -1.08 7.98
C ALA A 687 24.50 0.35 7.45
N VAL A 688 23.89 1.28 8.18
CA VAL A 688 24.08 2.72 7.99
C VAL A 688 25.22 3.20 8.90
N LYS A 689 26.07 4.10 8.38
CA LYS A 689 27.10 4.75 9.19
C LYS A 689 26.44 5.83 10.05
N VAL A 690 26.22 5.54 11.33
CA VAL A 690 25.54 6.46 12.28
C VAL A 690 26.28 7.80 12.42
N GLU A 691 27.61 7.80 12.33
CA GLU A 691 28.44 9.03 12.34
C GLU A 691 28.18 9.98 11.15
N GLN A 692 27.48 9.50 10.12
CA GLN A 692 27.11 10.25 8.91
C GLN A 692 25.61 10.53 8.84
N MET A 693 24.84 10.21 9.88
CA MET A 693 23.48 10.72 10.06
C MET A 693 23.60 12.10 10.70
N GLY A 694 23.07 13.12 10.02
CA GLY A 694 23.16 14.52 10.44
C GLY A 694 22.56 14.80 11.82
#